data_AF-A8N560-F1
#
_entry.id   AF-A8N560-F1
#
_cell.length_a   1.000
_cell.length_b   1.000
_cell.length_c   1.000
_cell.angle_alpha   90.00
_cell.angle_beta   90.00
_cell.angle_gamma   90.00
#
_symmetry.space_group_name_H-M   'P 1'
#
loop_
_entity.id
_entity.type
_entity.pdbx_description
1 polymer ?
#
loop_
_entity_poly.entity_id
_entity_poly.type
_entity_poly.pdbx_seq_one_letter_code
_entity_poly.pdbx_strand_id
1 'polypeptide(L)'
;MRTPSLLSAIVLAAGTVDAWVHLDPSIIPHIPTPLPLLTLGPPSTFPTTLLNELINESHPSHHSVELKPNKTMGPGLYAHLDDRLVGYVDPETGEAHIYPNLARITPVPANETYEGRFDVTEAVWSLLGMKEAFPEDDTTLNVVHDGSLVGSSVFAPGQYHQNGSHAVAAYSDVEGREEVYWTNGVIERSITFEGQTYPVCGPGSHATFSVGPSQQVYSLSYTWRPAHFAFSATGHAGGGKHHSFKAHNGSAHTNLQPQPQTPHFITPKSAHDIKGQIKHQLQSTGRKTSLVKVEEVDVCYYDGNKGYMQPVYRFFGRTHASEGRGKAPGMGPKKQGKDGGAVTEPVYVVGYVPIGDGSPEKVPTVEETSIGDGKGEEPIENWADKKNKGSKGKRQESEGLNYFQAASQKLSSFAPRSSDEDDLDPRAISLPSIRVGRYVVRNDIPEWTASARSFLSSLNSHRRLATWDNTHFYWSRPFLYTTSKDQFINNVDIALTEAHGSFHLFTTDANCCDIVDVEDDIPAGGLNGYGASSTATKKQGLSYWVIHSCEVLPTSYDFPSASSPAEARRLAYAPWWDVFNGLHAVLSYRTQMYIQDHATAEFGRSVALGVPVVEAWMKAVSGDRIYRGRKTYYSRNAGRDQPFGRASAVFVCGHEGDRVWDREDLGRPGCLRMVWYEN
;
A
#
# COMPACT_ATOMS: atom_id res chain seq x y z
N MET A 1 9.86 -73.90 14.55
CA MET A 1 9.32 -73.31 13.32
C MET A 1 8.35 -72.20 13.69
N ARG A 2 8.78 -70.94 13.58
CA ARG A 2 7.94 -69.74 13.74
C ARG A 2 8.26 -68.84 12.56
N THR A 3 7.26 -68.52 11.76
CA THR A 3 7.33 -67.62 10.60
C THR A 3 7.55 -66.18 11.06
N PRO A 4 8.38 -65.37 10.37
CA PRO A 4 8.47 -63.95 10.66
C PRO A 4 7.29 -63.21 10.03
N SER A 5 6.72 -62.32 10.84
CA SER A 5 5.67 -61.36 10.50
C SER A 5 6.15 -60.42 9.39
N LEU A 6 5.33 -60.28 8.34
CA LEU A 6 5.45 -59.23 7.33
C LEU A 6 5.38 -57.86 8.01
N LEU A 7 6.46 -57.08 7.93
CA LEU A 7 6.39 -55.63 8.06
C LEU A 7 5.50 -55.09 6.94
N SER A 8 4.36 -54.52 7.31
CA SER A 8 3.61 -53.61 6.46
C SER A 8 4.46 -52.36 6.23
N ALA A 9 5.08 -52.27 5.05
CA ALA A 9 5.61 -51.02 4.53
C ALA A 9 4.43 -50.07 4.29
N ILE A 10 4.18 -49.17 5.24
CA ILE A 10 3.34 -48.00 5.02
C ILE A 10 4.12 -47.10 4.06
N VAL A 11 3.83 -47.23 2.77
CA VAL A 11 4.15 -46.21 1.78
C VAL A 11 3.30 -45.01 2.15
N LEU A 12 3.87 -44.07 2.91
CA LEU A 12 3.38 -42.70 2.97
C LEU A 12 3.51 -42.14 1.56
N ALA A 13 2.46 -42.31 0.76
CA ALA A 13 2.31 -41.60 -0.49
C ALA A 13 2.50 -40.12 -0.17
N ALA A 14 3.59 -39.53 -0.66
CA ALA A 14 3.77 -38.09 -0.64
C ALA A 14 2.58 -37.48 -1.38
N GLY A 15 1.57 -37.08 -0.61
CA GLY A 15 0.34 -36.47 -1.09
C GLY A 15 0.72 -35.31 -2.01
N THR A 16 0.24 -35.41 -3.23
CA THR A 16 0.64 -34.60 -4.37
C THR A 16 0.43 -33.12 -4.09
N VAL A 17 1.42 -32.31 -4.48
CA VAL A 17 1.36 -30.84 -4.47
C VAL A 17 0.13 -30.32 -5.24
N ASP A 18 -0.44 -31.13 -6.12
CA ASP A 18 -1.62 -30.82 -6.94
C ASP A 18 -2.92 -30.53 -6.19
N ALA A 19 -3.07 -30.92 -4.92
CA ALA A 19 -4.34 -30.76 -4.21
C ALA A 19 -4.68 -29.29 -3.86
N TRP A 20 -3.69 -28.40 -3.77
CA TRP A 20 -3.85 -27.08 -3.14
C TRP A 20 -3.91 -25.89 -4.11
N VAL A 21 -3.53 -26.08 -5.38
CA VAL A 21 -3.47 -25.00 -6.37
C VAL A 21 -4.25 -25.40 -7.62
N HIS A 22 -5.37 -24.71 -7.85
CA HIS A 22 -6.17 -24.86 -9.05
C HIS A 22 -5.71 -23.84 -10.10
N LEU A 23 -5.07 -24.35 -11.17
CA LEU A 23 -4.61 -23.56 -12.31
C LEU A 23 -4.98 -24.32 -13.60
N ASP A 24 -5.90 -23.74 -14.36
CA ASP A 24 -6.25 -24.18 -15.71
C ASP A 24 -5.09 -23.80 -16.66
N PRO A 25 -4.42 -24.76 -17.32
CA PRO A 25 -3.36 -24.44 -18.28
C PRO A 25 -3.81 -23.54 -19.43
N SER A 26 -5.09 -23.54 -19.79
CA SER A 26 -5.60 -22.80 -20.94
C SER A 26 -5.55 -21.28 -20.76
N ILE A 27 -5.47 -20.80 -19.52
CA ILE A 27 -5.36 -19.37 -19.22
C ILE A 27 -3.92 -18.85 -19.33
N ILE A 28 -2.92 -19.73 -19.49
CA ILE A 28 -1.51 -19.34 -19.66
C ILE A 28 -1.30 -18.94 -21.12
N PRO A 29 -0.99 -17.65 -21.42
CA PRO A 29 -0.82 -17.21 -22.80
C PRO A 29 0.31 -17.95 -23.51
N HIS A 30 0.04 -18.42 -24.73
CA HIS A 30 1.07 -18.99 -25.59
C HIS A 30 1.86 -17.89 -26.29
N ILE A 31 3.19 -17.93 -26.15
CA ILE A 31 4.10 -16.95 -26.73
C ILE A 31 4.96 -17.70 -27.76
N PRO A 32 4.68 -17.54 -29.07
CA PRO A 32 5.28 -18.39 -30.10
C PRO A 32 6.72 -17.98 -30.44
N THR A 33 7.13 -16.75 -30.12
CA THR A 33 8.43 -16.20 -30.50
C THR A 33 9.23 -15.71 -29.28
N PRO A 34 10.57 -15.74 -29.34
CA PRO A 34 11.41 -15.13 -28.32
C PRO A 34 11.10 -13.64 -28.13
N LEU A 35 10.97 -13.19 -26.88
CA LEU A 35 10.72 -11.78 -26.57
C LEU A 35 12.03 -11.04 -26.27
N PRO A 36 12.19 -9.80 -26.72
CA PRO A 36 13.42 -9.05 -26.47
C PRO A 36 13.60 -8.72 -24.99
N LEU A 37 14.85 -8.58 -24.56
CA LEU A 37 15.23 -8.02 -23.27
C LEU A 37 15.55 -6.53 -23.44
N LEU A 38 15.18 -5.69 -22.46
CA LEU A 38 15.57 -4.28 -22.45
C LEU A 38 16.55 -4.01 -21.28
N THR A 39 17.56 -3.18 -21.54
CA THR A 39 18.43 -2.61 -20.51
C THR A 39 17.89 -1.27 -20.06
N LEU A 40 17.89 -1.04 -18.75
CA LEU A 40 17.53 0.24 -18.15
C LEU A 40 18.75 1.15 -18.07
N GLY A 41 18.58 2.39 -18.52
CA GLY A 41 19.57 3.45 -18.38
C GLY A 41 19.66 4.00 -16.94
N PRO A 42 20.45 5.08 -16.74
CA PRO A 42 20.46 5.78 -15.46
C PRO A 42 19.07 6.36 -15.15
N PRO A 43 18.73 6.60 -13.87
CA PRO A 43 17.51 7.30 -13.52
C PRO A 43 17.43 8.66 -14.21
N SER A 44 16.28 8.97 -14.81
CA SER A 44 15.97 10.32 -15.25
C SER A 44 15.42 11.14 -14.09
N THR A 45 15.50 12.45 -14.24
CA THR A 45 15.16 13.40 -13.18
C THR A 45 14.16 14.41 -13.71
N PHE A 46 13.16 14.74 -12.89
CA PHE A 46 12.30 15.87 -13.20
C PHE A 46 13.05 17.20 -12.99
N PRO A 47 12.94 18.18 -13.91
CA PRO A 47 13.63 19.45 -13.75
C PRO A 47 13.20 20.17 -12.48
N THR A 48 14.15 20.53 -11.61
CA THR A 48 13.86 21.13 -10.30
C THR A 48 13.14 22.47 -10.41
N THR A 49 13.39 23.23 -11.48
CA THR A 49 12.68 24.50 -11.75
C THR A 49 11.19 24.28 -11.94
N LEU A 50 10.82 23.25 -12.70
CA LEU A 50 9.43 22.89 -12.93
C LEU A 50 8.80 22.25 -11.70
N LEU A 51 9.53 21.41 -10.97
CA LEU A 51 9.02 20.90 -9.69
C LEU A 51 8.70 22.05 -8.71
N ASN A 52 9.56 23.08 -8.64
CA ASN A 52 9.28 24.26 -7.84
C ASN A 52 8.05 25.02 -8.33
N GLU A 53 7.87 25.16 -9.64
CA GLU A 53 6.67 25.77 -10.23
C GLU A 53 5.41 24.99 -9.82
N LEU A 54 5.37 23.68 -10.04
CA LEU A 54 4.27 22.80 -9.65
C LEU A 54 3.99 22.85 -8.14
N ILE A 55 5.02 22.90 -7.30
CA ILE A 55 4.87 23.05 -5.84
C ILE A 55 4.20 24.38 -5.50
N ASN A 56 4.62 25.48 -6.12
CA ASN A 56 4.08 26.81 -5.84
C ASN A 56 2.65 26.98 -6.39
N GLU A 57 2.32 26.34 -7.51
CA GLU A 57 0.96 26.30 -8.04
C GLU A 57 0.00 25.51 -7.15
N SER A 58 0.43 24.32 -6.70
CA SER A 58 -0.35 23.46 -5.81
C SER A 58 -0.46 24.00 -4.37
N HIS A 59 0.44 24.92 -3.98
CA HIS A 59 0.51 25.51 -2.65
C HIS A 59 0.65 27.03 -2.72
N PRO A 60 -0.36 27.77 -3.18
CA PRO A 60 -0.29 29.23 -3.23
C PRO A 60 0.00 29.77 -1.83
N SER A 61 1.09 30.51 -1.71
CA SER A 61 1.60 31.07 -0.46
C SER A 61 2.23 32.43 -0.74
N HIS A 62 2.36 33.28 0.28
CA HIS A 62 3.03 34.58 0.15
C HIS A 62 4.55 34.45 -0.11
N HIS A 63 5.12 33.26 0.07
CA HIS A 63 6.53 32.95 -0.13
C HIS A 63 6.69 31.83 -1.16
N SER A 64 7.70 31.95 -2.03
CA SER A 64 8.05 30.85 -2.93
C SER A 64 8.63 29.69 -2.13
N VAL A 65 8.07 28.51 -2.33
CA VAL A 65 8.59 27.25 -1.80
C VAL A 65 9.55 26.68 -2.84
N GLU A 66 10.71 26.22 -2.38
CA GLU A 66 11.77 25.70 -3.25
C GLU A 66 12.36 24.42 -2.68
N LEU A 67 12.62 23.45 -3.55
CA LEU A 67 13.39 22.25 -3.27
C LEU A 67 14.83 22.62 -2.93
N LYS A 68 15.26 22.30 -1.70
CA LYS A 68 16.60 22.58 -1.19
C LYS A 68 17.20 21.36 -0.50
N PRO A 69 18.53 21.17 -0.54
CA PRO A 69 19.18 20.16 0.26
C PRO A 69 18.85 20.35 1.74
N ASN A 70 18.43 19.28 2.42
CA ASN A 70 18.19 19.31 3.85
C ASN A 70 19.06 18.26 4.53
N LYS A 71 20.17 18.72 5.16
CA LYS A 71 21.11 17.84 5.87
C LYS A 71 20.42 17.03 6.97
N THR A 72 19.33 17.54 7.53
CA THR A 72 18.50 16.86 8.53
C THR A 72 17.54 15.87 7.90
N MET A 73 17.30 15.80 6.61
CA MET A 73 16.43 14.78 6.01
C MET A 73 17.19 13.71 5.24
N GLY A 74 18.36 14.03 4.67
CA GLY A 74 19.18 13.07 3.92
C GLY A 74 19.87 13.72 2.72
N PRO A 75 20.38 12.91 1.78
CA PRO A 75 21.01 13.40 0.55
C PRO A 75 20.03 14.03 -0.46
N GLY A 76 18.71 14.00 -0.19
CA GLY A 76 17.68 14.52 -1.08
C GLY A 76 17.50 16.04 -1.11
N LEU A 77 16.64 16.48 -2.03
CA LEU A 77 16.07 17.83 -2.04
C LEU A 77 14.68 17.78 -1.43
N TYR A 78 14.36 18.75 -0.59
CA TYR A 78 13.09 18.81 0.13
C TYR A 78 12.52 20.22 0.05
N ALA A 79 11.21 20.29 -0.13
CA ALA A 79 10.43 21.52 -0.15
C ALA A 79 9.44 21.47 1.01
N HIS A 80 9.52 22.45 1.89
CA HIS A 80 8.62 22.57 3.04
C HIS A 80 7.85 23.87 2.93
N LEU A 81 6.54 23.79 3.20
CA LEU A 81 5.71 24.96 3.49
C LEU A 81 5.44 24.93 4.98
N ASP A 82 5.99 25.91 5.70
CA ASP A 82 6.07 25.89 7.15
C ASP A 82 6.80 24.62 7.64
N ASP A 83 6.11 23.73 8.33
CA ASP A 83 6.60 22.46 8.85
C ASP A 83 6.02 21.24 8.12
N ARG A 84 5.32 21.46 7.00
CA ARG A 84 4.75 20.43 6.14
C ARG A 84 5.67 20.15 4.95
N LEU A 85 5.99 18.89 4.70
CA LEU A 85 6.64 18.49 3.45
C LEU A 85 5.65 18.57 2.29
N VAL A 86 5.98 19.37 1.28
CA VAL A 86 5.15 19.55 0.07
C VAL A 86 5.82 18.99 -1.19
N GLY A 87 7.13 18.71 -1.14
CA GLY A 87 7.82 18.00 -2.21
C GLY A 87 9.18 17.44 -1.80
N TYR A 88 9.61 16.40 -2.50
CA TYR A 88 10.88 15.70 -2.28
C TYR A 88 11.47 15.20 -3.59
N VAL A 89 12.79 15.19 -3.70
CA VAL A 89 13.54 14.54 -4.78
C VAL A 89 14.70 13.74 -4.22
N ASP A 90 14.80 12.48 -4.63
CA ASP A 90 15.96 11.62 -4.45
C ASP A 90 16.90 11.76 -5.66
N PRO A 91 18.10 12.35 -5.49
CA PRO A 91 19.03 12.50 -6.61
C PRO A 91 19.67 11.17 -7.04
N GLU A 92 19.68 10.13 -6.20
CA GLU A 92 20.30 8.85 -6.54
C GLU A 92 19.35 7.98 -7.37
N THR A 93 18.06 7.97 -7.00
CA THR A 93 17.04 7.15 -7.66
C THR A 93 16.24 7.90 -8.70
N GLY A 94 16.37 9.23 -8.77
CA GLY A 94 15.56 10.10 -9.63
C GLY A 94 14.10 10.22 -9.17
N GLU A 95 13.77 9.65 -8.00
CA GLU A 95 12.43 9.68 -7.47
C GLU A 95 12.03 11.11 -7.10
N ALA A 96 10.81 11.53 -7.48
CA ALA A 96 10.29 12.84 -7.15
C ALA A 96 8.82 12.76 -6.72
N HIS A 97 8.48 13.51 -5.68
CA HIS A 97 7.12 13.60 -5.13
C HIS A 97 6.70 15.04 -4.94
N ILE A 98 5.45 15.34 -5.28
CA ILE A 98 4.70 16.53 -4.86
C ILE A 98 3.44 16.05 -4.14
N TYR A 99 3.17 16.66 -2.98
CA TYR A 99 2.15 16.23 -2.01
C TYR A 99 1.05 17.30 -1.92
N PRO A 100 -0.18 17.06 -2.44
CA PRO A 100 -1.22 18.07 -2.58
C PRO A 100 -1.80 18.53 -1.23
N ASN A 101 -2.06 19.81 -1.03
CA ASN A 101 -2.74 20.27 0.18
C ASN A 101 -4.26 20.14 0.09
N LEU A 102 -4.78 18.98 0.52
CA LEU A 102 -6.22 18.70 0.55
C LEU A 102 -7.04 19.81 1.26
N ALA A 103 -6.49 20.41 2.32
CA ALA A 103 -7.14 21.49 3.08
C ALA A 103 -7.29 22.81 2.30
N ARG A 104 -6.50 23.00 1.25
CA ARG A 104 -6.47 24.22 0.44
C ARG A 104 -7.09 24.06 -0.94
N ILE A 105 -7.43 22.83 -1.33
CA ILE A 105 -8.09 22.58 -2.61
C ILE A 105 -9.57 22.85 -2.42
N THR A 106 -10.10 23.81 -3.18
CA THR A 106 -11.55 24.03 -3.27
C THR A 106 -12.13 22.98 -4.20
N PRO A 107 -12.82 21.94 -3.70
CA PRO A 107 -13.36 20.92 -4.57
C PRO A 107 -14.54 21.48 -5.37
N VAL A 108 -14.91 20.80 -6.45
CA VAL A 108 -16.05 21.18 -7.28
C VAL A 108 -17.19 20.17 -7.10
N PRO A 109 -18.46 20.58 -7.18
CA PRO A 109 -19.57 19.62 -7.09
C PRO A 109 -19.47 18.53 -8.17
N ALA A 110 -19.68 17.26 -7.79
CA ALA A 110 -19.55 16.13 -8.72
C ALA A 110 -20.55 16.19 -9.90
N ASN A 111 -21.71 16.84 -9.71
CA ASN A 111 -22.64 17.06 -10.81
C ASN A 111 -22.18 18.13 -11.82
N GLU A 112 -21.14 18.91 -11.50
CA GLU A 112 -20.52 19.88 -12.39
C GLU A 112 -19.30 19.33 -13.14
N THR A 113 -18.79 18.16 -12.73
CA THR A 113 -17.60 17.51 -13.33
C THR A 113 -17.93 16.48 -14.41
N TYR A 114 -19.20 16.09 -14.58
CA TYR A 114 -19.62 14.98 -15.44
C TYR A 114 -19.40 15.16 -16.96
N GLU A 115 -18.84 16.29 -17.42
CA GLU A 115 -18.47 16.53 -18.81
C GLU A 115 -17.07 17.15 -18.95
N GLY A 116 -16.01 16.35 -18.74
CA GLY A 116 -14.70 16.59 -19.35
C GLY A 116 -13.91 17.81 -18.87
N ARG A 117 -13.95 18.14 -17.57
CA ARG A 117 -13.21 19.31 -17.05
C ARG A 117 -11.85 19.04 -16.43
N PHE A 118 -11.52 17.81 -16.03
CA PHE A 118 -10.15 17.44 -15.65
C PHE A 118 -9.57 16.58 -16.76
N ASP A 119 -9.16 17.26 -17.83
CA ASP A 119 -8.46 16.60 -18.91
C ASP A 119 -7.01 16.37 -18.49
N VAL A 120 -6.82 15.23 -17.81
CA VAL A 120 -5.50 14.75 -17.40
C VAL A 120 -4.53 14.69 -18.58
N THR A 121 -5.03 14.30 -19.77
CA THR A 121 -4.20 14.20 -20.96
C THR A 121 -3.69 15.58 -21.35
N GLU A 122 -4.58 16.58 -21.41
CA GLU A 122 -4.21 17.97 -21.72
C GLU A 122 -3.21 18.53 -20.70
N ALA A 123 -3.47 18.36 -19.41
CA ALA A 123 -2.64 18.90 -18.34
C ALA A 123 -1.22 18.30 -18.31
N VAL A 124 -1.07 17.02 -18.68
CA VAL A 124 0.21 16.30 -18.62
C VAL A 124 0.93 16.27 -19.97
N TRP A 125 0.26 16.62 -21.06
CA TRP A 125 0.83 16.56 -22.42
C TRP A 125 2.13 17.37 -22.56
N SER A 126 2.17 18.58 -22.00
CA SER A 126 3.37 19.43 -22.00
C SER A 126 4.54 18.78 -21.26
N LEU A 127 4.24 18.02 -20.20
CA LEU A 127 5.24 17.33 -19.37
C LEU A 127 5.86 16.14 -20.12
N LEU A 128 5.08 15.42 -20.93
CA LEU A 128 5.58 14.29 -21.72
C LEU A 128 6.58 14.71 -22.81
N GLY A 129 6.56 15.96 -23.26
CA GLY A 129 7.54 16.48 -24.22
C GLY A 129 8.93 16.75 -23.62
N MET A 130 9.09 16.63 -22.30
CA MET A 130 10.34 16.96 -21.61
C MET A 130 11.32 15.80 -21.65
N LYS A 131 12.32 15.89 -22.53
CA LYS A 131 13.35 14.85 -22.68
C LYS A 131 14.16 14.55 -21.42
N GLU A 132 14.22 15.49 -20.47
CA GLU A 132 14.90 15.31 -19.18
C GLU A 132 14.11 14.40 -18.24
N ALA A 133 12.79 14.53 -18.20
CA ALA A 133 11.88 13.72 -17.38
C ALA A 133 11.44 12.43 -18.10
N PHE A 134 11.23 12.49 -19.41
CA PHE A 134 10.83 11.37 -20.25
C PHE A 134 11.80 11.27 -21.43
N PRO A 135 13.03 10.78 -21.19
CA PRO A 135 14.01 10.57 -22.25
C PRO A 135 13.46 9.62 -23.33
N GLU A 136 13.91 9.82 -24.57
CA GLU A 136 13.59 8.94 -25.69
C GLU A 136 14.07 7.51 -25.36
N ASP A 137 13.18 6.53 -25.54
CA ASP A 137 13.48 5.14 -25.29
C ASP A 137 12.61 4.21 -26.16
N ASP A 138 12.84 2.90 -26.10
CA ASP A 138 12.23 1.92 -27.01
C ASP A 138 10.79 1.49 -26.59
N THR A 139 10.12 2.30 -25.78
CA THR A 139 8.76 2.01 -25.30
C THR A 139 7.75 3.08 -25.72
N THR A 140 6.48 2.73 -25.64
CA THR A 140 5.36 3.64 -25.90
C THR A 140 4.79 4.14 -24.58
N LEU A 141 4.54 5.44 -24.50
CA LEU A 141 3.90 6.09 -23.35
C LEU A 141 2.43 6.37 -23.64
N ASN A 142 1.56 6.07 -22.69
CA ASN A 142 0.14 6.40 -22.76
C ASN A 142 -0.30 7.10 -21.47
N VAL A 143 -1.05 8.19 -21.59
CA VAL A 143 -1.73 8.80 -20.44
C VAL A 143 -3.04 8.04 -20.22
N VAL A 144 -3.20 7.46 -19.04
CA VAL A 144 -4.42 6.77 -18.61
C VAL A 144 -5.07 7.56 -17.49
N HIS A 145 -6.36 7.80 -17.63
CA HIS A 145 -7.21 8.39 -16.59
C HIS A 145 -7.48 7.31 -15.55
N ASP A 146 -7.21 7.62 -14.28
CA ASP A 146 -7.55 6.77 -13.13
C ASP A 146 -8.70 7.43 -12.34
N GLY A 147 -8.99 6.95 -11.13
CA GLY A 147 -10.07 7.47 -10.30
C GLY A 147 -9.90 8.93 -9.88
N SER A 148 -11.03 9.60 -9.65
CA SER A 148 -11.07 10.93 -9.03
C SER A 148 -11.12 10.83 -7.51
N LEU A 149 -10.42 11.72 -6.81
CA LEU A 149 -10.60 11.88 -5.38
C LEU A 149 -11.87 12.69 -5.14
N VAL A 150 -12.84 12.06 -4.49
CA VAL A 150 -14.13 12.64 -4.14
C VAL A 150 -14.29 12.68 -2.63
N GLY A 151 -15.04 13.64 -2.12
CA GLY A 151 -15.39 13.67 -0.72
C GLY A 151 -16.81 14.14 -0.46
N SER A 152 -17.26 13.90 0.76
CA SER A 152 -18.50 14.44 1.30
C SER A 152 -18.29 14.77 2.77
N SER A 153 -19.19 15.57 3.36
CA SER A 153 -19.17 15.87 4.80
C SER A 153 -20.56 15.69 5.41
N VAL A 154 -20.61 15.34 6.68
CA VAL A 154 -21.82 15.23 7.50
C VAL A 154 -21.60 15.86 8.87
N PHE A 155 -22.65 16.48 9.39
CA PHE A 155 -22.61 17.16 10.69
C PHE A 155 -23.33 16.34 11.77
N ALA A 156 -22.90 16.50 13.02
CA ALA A 156 -23.42 15.74 14.14
C ALA A 156 -24.92 16.02 14.36
N PRO A 157 -25.71 15.01 14.74
CA PRO A 157 -27.11 15.19 15.09
C PRO A 157 -27.28 16.22 16.23
N GLY A 158 -28.09 17.25 16.01
CA GLY A 158 -28.45 18.24 17.05
C GLY A 158 -27.63 19.53 17.08
N GLN A 159 -26.65 19.73 16.18
CA GLN A 159 -26.01 21.04 16.00
C GLN A 159 -26.79 22.00 15.07
N TYR A 160 -27.89 21.55 14.47
CA TYR A 160 -28.79 22.41 13.68
C TYR A 160 -29.80 23.15 14.58
N HIS A 161 -29.92 24.46 14.33
CA HIS A 161 -30.61 25.50 15.11
C HIS A 161 -31.98 25.14 15.75
N GLN A 162 -32.20 25.82 16.89
CA GLN A 162 -33.34 25.80 17.83
C GLN A 162 -34.73 26.21 17.27
N ASN A 163 -35.10 25.81 16.05
CA ASN A 163 -36.46 26.05 15.54
C ASN A 163 -37.29 24.75 15.49
N GLY A 164 -37.51 24.17 16.67
CA GLY A 164 -38.82 23.65 17.09
C GLY A 164 -39.47 22.46 16.35
N SER A 165 -38.85 21.81 15.37
CA SER A 165 -39.39 20.57 14.78
C SER A 165 -38.39 19.43 14.85
N HIS A 166 -38.88 18.25 15.21
CA HIS A 166 -38.15 17.06 15.62
C HIS A 166 -36.89 16.77 14.79
N ALA A 167 -35.73 16.81 15.44
CA ALA A 167 -34.42 16.52 14.89
C ALA A 167 -34.26 15.02 14.60
N VAL A 168 -34.72 14.60 13.42
CA VAL A 168 -33.98 13.58 12.66
C VAL A 168 -32.71 14.29 12.21
N ALA A 169 -31.53 13.71 12.47
CA ALA A 169 -30.25 14.23 11.97
C ALA A 169 -30.45 14.65 10.51
N ALA A 170 -30.34 15.95 10.23
CA ALA A 170 -30.60 16.45 8.90
C ALA A 170 -29.40 16.08 8.02
N TYR A 171 -29.38 14.84 7.54
CA TYR A 171 -28.75 14.48 6.28
C TYR A 171 -29.55 15.18 5.18
N SER A 172 -29.55 16.52 5.19
CA SER A 172 -30.37 17.30 4.26
C SER A 172 -29.84 17.06 2.85
N ASP A 173 -30.75 17.03 1.88
CA ASP A 173 -30.44 16.83 0.45
C ASP A 173 -29.65 18.01 -0.15
N VAL A 174 -29.43 19.09 0.60
CA VAL A 174 -28.93 20.36 0.06
C VAL A 174 -27.43 20.59 0.33
N GLU A 175 -26.84 19.97 1.35
CA GLU A 175 -25.51 20.35 1.87
C GLU A 175 -24.43 19.24 1.91
N GLY A 176 -24.68 18.04 1.38
CA GLY A 176 -23.61 17.04 1.24
C GLY A 176 -23.61 16.42 -0.13
N ARG A 177 -23.49 17.30 -1.13
CA ARG A 177 -23.12 16.86 -2.48
C ARG A 177 -21.72 16.27 -2.40
N GLU A 178 -21.50 15.26 -3.22
CA GLU A 178 -20.16 14.74 -3.46
C GLU A 178 -19.35 15.84 -4.17
N GLU A 179 -18.13 16.06 -3.71
CA GLU A 179 -17.23 17.11 -4.21
C GLU A 179 -15.96 16.45 -4.74
N VAL A 180 -15.56 16.79 -5.96
CA VAL A 180 -14.36 16.27 -6.60
C VAL A 180 -13.19 17.21 -6.34
N TYR A 181 -12.13 16.67 -5.75
CA TYR A 181 -10.90 17.39 -5.44
C TYR A 181 -9.93 17.38 -6.62
N TRP A 182 -9.76 16.23 -7.27
CA TRP A 182 -8.89 16.06 -8.45
C TRP A 182 -9.16 14.72 -9.15
N THR A 183 -8.65 14.58 -10.37
CA THR A 183 -8.58 13.30 -11.10
C THR A 183 -7.13 12.84 -11.23
N ASN A 184 -6.87 11.56 -10.97
CA ASN A 184 -5.55 10.99 -11.15
C ASN A 184 -5.27 10.65 -12.62
N GLY A 185 -4.05 10.91 -13.04
CA GLY A 185 -3.45 10.47 -14.28
C GLY A 185 -2.27 9.56 -14.05
N VAL A 186 -2.12 8.56 -14.91
CA VAL A 186 -0.99 7.65 -14.88
C VAL A 186 -0.33 7.62 -16.25
N ILE A 187 1.01 7.68 -16.27
CA ILE A 187 1.78 7.38 -17.47
C ILE A 187 2.06 5.89 -17.47
N GLU A 188 1.33 5.18 -18.32
CA GLU A 188 1.56 3.78 -18.61
C GLU A 188 2.59 3.60 -19.71
N ARG A 189 3.38 2.55 -19.57
CA ARG A 189 4.44 2.19 -20.49
C ARG A 189 4.12 0.85 -21.12
N SER A 190 4.34 0.72 -22.42
CA SER A 190 4.15 -0.54 -23.13
C SER A 190 5.23 -0.78 -24.17
N ILE A 191 5.41 -2.04 -24.54
CA ILE A 191 6.38 -2.47 -25.55
C ILE A 191 5.60 -3.12 -26.68
N THR A 192 5.77 -2.64 -27.90
CA THR A 192 5.22 -3.26 -29.10
C THR A 192 6.30 -4.09 -29.80
N PHE A 193 6.08 -5.39 -29.92
CA PHE A 193 6.98 -6.31 -30.58
C PHE A 193 6.18 -7.30 -31.44
N GLU A 194 6.59 -7.47 -32.71
CA GLU A 194 5.90 -8.32 -33.70
C GLU A 194 4.38 -8.05 -33.82
N GLY A 195 3.96 -6.79 -33.64
CA GLY A 195 2.56 -6.38 -33.72
C GLY A 195 1.73 -6.66 -32.46
N GLN A 196 2.32 -7.26 -31.42
CA GLN A 196 1.71 -7.42 -30.10
C GLN A 196 2.22 -6.35 -29.13
N THR A 197 1.32 -5.80 -28.32
CA THR A 197 1.67 -4.83 -27.27
C THR A 197 1.62 -5.49 -25.92
N TYR A 198 2.69 -5.31 -25.13
CA TYR A 198 2.83 -5.83 -23.78
C TYR A 198 2.93 -4.67 -22.79
N PRO A 199 2.14 -4.65 -21.71
CA PRO A 199 2.25 -3.62 -20.68
C PRO A 199 3.55 -3.81 -19.88
N VAL A 200 4.08 -2.72 -19.34
CA VAL A 200 5.12 -2.75 -18.31
C VAL A 200 4.46 -2.91 -16.93
N CYS A 201 5.03 -3.75 -16.09
CA CYS A 201 4.55 -4.08 -14.76
C CYS A 201 5.69 -4.00 -13.72
N GLY A 202 5.37 -4.07 -12.43
CA GLY A 202 6.37 -3.96 -11.36
C GLY A 202 6.65 -2.52 -10.93
N PRO A 203 7.49 -2.31 -9.89
CA PRO A 203 7.65 -1.05 -9.18
C PRO A 203 8.64 -0.04 -9.80
N GLY A 204 9.25 -0.30 -10.96
CA GLY A 204 10.28 0.56 -11.56
C GLY A 204 9.84 1.90 -12.15
N SER A 205 9.83 2.06 -13.47
CA SER A 205 9.49 3.33 -14.12
C SER A 205 7.99 3.64 -13.99
N HIS A 206 7.62 4.81 -13.49
CA HIS A 206 6.27 5.35 -13.40
C HIS A 206 6.25 6.87 -13.32
N ALA A 207 5.12 7.44 -13.73
CA ALA A 207 4.68 8.75 -13.31
C ALA A 207 3.18 8.73 -13.02
N THR A 208 2.77 9.35 -11.92
CA THR A 208 1.36 9.67 -11.64
C THR A 208 1.21 11.14 -11.32
N PHE A 209 0.09 11.70 -11.74
CA PHE A 209 -0.26 13.10 -11.60
C PHE A 209 -1.67 13.20 -11.00
N SER A 210 -1.96 14.25 -10.27
CA SER A 210 -3.34 14.60 -9.90
C SER A 210 -3.68 15.95 -10.48
N VAL A 211 -4.77 16.05 -11.22
CA VAL A 211 -5.21 17.27 -11.90
C VAL A 211 -6.51 17.77 -11.26
N GLY A 212 -6.49 19.00 -10.76
CA GLY A 212 -7.61 19.57 -10.01
C GLY A 212 -8.49 20.53 -10.81
N PRO A 213 -9.44 21.22 -10.12
CA PRO A 213 -10.41 22.19 -10.64
C PRO A 213 -9.91 23.18 -11.69
N SER A 214 -8.66 23.62 -11.56
CA SER A 214 -8.01 24.62 -12.41
C SER A 214 -7.26 24.05 -13.62
N GLN A 215 -7.39 22.74 -13.92
CA GLN A 215 -6.56 22.01 -14.90
C GLN A 215 -5.05 22.06 -14.58
N GLN A 216 -4.72 22.30 -13.31
CA GLN A 216 -3.36 22.32 -12.81
C GLN A 216 -2.99 21.00 -12.14
N VAL A 217 -1.70 20.67 -12.17
CA VAL A 217 -1.16 19.48 -11.51
C VAL A 217 -0.94 19.79 -10.02
N TYR A 218 -1.69 19.12 -9.14
CA TYR A 218 -1.62 19.26 -7.68
C TYR A 218 -0.69 18.25 -7.01
N SER A 219 -0.50 17.08 -7.65
CA SER A 219 0.37 16.03 -7.12
C SER A 219 1.22 15.41 -8.21
N LEU A 220 2.37 14.87 -7.79
CA LEU A 220 3.29 14.11 -8.63
C LEU A 220 3.86 12.94 -7.83
N SER A 221 3.94 11.76 -8.44
CA SER A 221 4.83 10.67 -8.03
C SER A 221 5.58 10.22 -9.27
N TYR A 222 6.91 10.29 -9.24
CA TYR A 222 7.74 10.04 -10.42
C TYR A 222 8.96 9.21 -10.05
N THR A 223 9.28 8.22 -10.87
CA THR A 223 10.58 7.53 -10.90
C THR A 223 10.70 6.94 -12.28
N TRP A 224 11.78 7.19 -13.02
CA TRP A 224 11.82 6.76 -14.41
C TRP A 224 13.23 6.37 -14.84
N ARG A 225 13.33 5.32 -15.66
CA ARG A 225 14.56 4.89 -16.32
C ARG A 225 14.29 4.62 -17.81
N PRO A 226 15.00 5.27 -18.75
CA PRO A 226 14.87 4.94 -20.16
C PRO A 226 15.20 3.47 -20.37
N ALA A 227 14.50 2.79 -21.27
CA ALA A 227 14.72 1.38 -21.57
C ALA A 227 15.03 1.21 -23.05
N HIS A 228 16.14 0.55 -23.34
CA HIS A 228 16.57 0.29 -24.71
C HIS A 228 16.69 -1.21 -24.94
N PHE A 229 16.43 -1.67 -26.15
CA PHE A 229 16.66 -3.06 -26.53
C PHE A 229 18.11 -3.46 -26.22
N ALA A 230 18.28 -4.51 -25.43
CA ALA A 230 19.58 -5.02 -25.07
C ALA A 230 20.20 -5.66 -26.31
N PHE A 231 21.38 -5.22 -26.75
CA PHE A 231 22.06 -5.80 -27.90
C PHE A 231 23.17 -6.75 -27.45
N SER A 232 23.18 -7.96 -28.02
CA SER A 232 24.27 -8.90 -27.78
C SER A 232 25.50 -8.45 -28.55
N ALA A 233 26.64 -8.30 -27.87
CA ALA A 233 27.93 -8.12 -28.53
C ALA A 233 28.31 -9.46 -29.19
N THR A 234 27.74 -9.73 -30.36
CA THR A 234 28.03 -10.93 -31.14
C THR A 234 29.45 -10.83 -31.72
N GLY A 235 30.40 -11.40 -30.98
CA GLY A 235 31.64 -11.91 -31.56
C GLY A 235 32.82 -10.95 -31.56
N HIS A 236 33.57 -10.95 -30.46
CA HIS A 236 35.05 -10.95 -30.52
C HIS A 236 35.64 -11.64 -29.27
N ALA A 237 35.20 -12.87 -28.99
CA ALA A 237 35.95 -13.80 -28.14
C ALA A 237 37.09 -14.46 -28.96
N GLY A 238 37.83 -13.67 -29.72
CA GLY A 238 39.09 -14.09 -30.33
C GLY A 238 40.20 -13.81 -29.33
N GLY A 239 40.71 -14.86 -28.67
CA GLY A 239 41.83 -14.82 -27.74
C GLY A 239 43.15 -14.35 -28.38
N GLY A 240 43.21 -13.10 -28.81
CA GLY A 240 44.43 -12.42 -29.20
C GLY A 240 45.21 -12.05 -27.96
N LYS A 241 46.24 -12.83 -27.64
CA LYS A 241 47.29 -12.45 -26.68
C LYS A 241 47.67 -10.99 -26.92
N HIS A 242 47.61 -10.17 -25.87
CA HIS A 242 48.13 -8.81 -25.83
C HIS A 242 49.60 -8.79 -26.30
N HIS A 243 49.83 -8.57 -27.59
CA HIS A 243 51.10 -8.06 -28.07
C HIS A 243 51.05 -6.55 -27.90
N SER A 244 51.89 -6.05 -26.99
CA SER A 244 52.22 -4.63 -26.83
C SER A 244 52.70 -4.07 -28.16
N PHE A 245 51.82 -3.39 -28.89
CA PHE A 245 52.20 -2.60 -30.07
C PHE A 245 52.59 -1.21 -29.61
N LYS A 246 53.89 -0.91 -29.77
CA LYS A 246 54.43 0.46 -29.68
C LYS A 246 53.78 1.32 -30.76
N ALA A 247 53.31 2.49 -30.35
CA ALA A 247 52.69 3.49 -31.20
C ALA A 247 53.65 3.97 -32.31
N HIS A 248 53.20 3.85 -33.56
CA HIS A 248 53.71 4.65 -34.68
C HIS A 248 52.60 5.57 -35.16
N ASN A 249 52.90 6.87 -35.18
CA ASN A 249 52.09 7.94 -35.75
C ASN A 249 51.84 7.69 -37.24
N GLY A 250 50.60 7.38 -37.61
CA GLY A 250 50.15 7.23 -38.99
C GLY A 250 48.63 7.24 -39.04
N SER A 251 48.06 8.45 -39.11
CA SER A 251 46.62 8.70 -39.11
C SER A 251 45.95 8.20 -40.39
N ALA A 252 45.28 7.05 -40.30
CA ALA A 252 44.26 6.61 -41.25
C ALA A 252 43.00 6.22 -40.45
N HIS A 253 42.04 7.14 -40.33
CA HIS A 253 40.71 6.86 -39.79
C HIS A 253 39.93 5.99 -40.78
N THR A 254 40.12 4.68 -40.72
CA THR A 254 39.18 3.75 -41.35
C THR A 254 37.87 3.80 -40.57
N ASN A 255 36.87 4.42 -41.20
CA ASN A 255 35.49 4.52 -40.73
C ASN A 255 34.87 3.11 -40.76
N LEU A 256 35.14 2.30 -39.73
CA LEU A 256 34.52 1.00 -39.57
C LEU A 256 33.04 1.23 -39.24
N GLN A 257 32.16 0.94 -40.20
CA GLN A 257 30.72 0.92 -39.95
C GLN A 257 30.43 -0.03 -38.78
N PRO A 258 29.62 0.40 -37.78
CA PRO A 258 29.19 -0.49 -36.71
C PRO A 258 28.50 -1.71 -37.32
N GLN A 259 28.96 -2.91 -36.94
CA GLN A 259 28.28 -4.14 -37.30
C GLN A 259 26.86 -4.12 -36.71
N PRO A 260 25.83 -4.58 -37.45
CA PRO A 260 24.47 -4.64 -36.94
C PRO A 260 24.43 -5.55 -35.71
N GLN A 261 24.12 -4.97 -34.55
CA GLN A 261 23.97 -5.73 -33.32
C GLN A 261 22.55 -6.34 -33.29
N THR A 262 22.44 -7.61 -32.91
CA THR A 262 21.15 -8.28 -32.75
C THR A 262 20.65 -8.12 -31.31
N PRO A 263 19.36 -7.80 -31.08
CA PRO A 263 18.80 -7.78 -29.74
C PRO A 263 18.98 -9.13 -29.02
N HIS A 264 19.11 -9.09 -27.70
CA HIS A 264 19.10 -10.25 -26.84
C HIS A 264 17.66 -10.67 -26.58
N PHE A 265 17.34 -11.94 -26.82
CA PHE A 265 15.99 -12.48 -26.71
C PHE A 265 15.91 -13.56 -25.63
N ILE A 266 14.76 -13.64 -24.96
CA ILE A 266 14.44 -14.69 -24.00
C ILE A 266 13.46 -15.67 -24.65
N THR A 267 13.86 -16.94 -24.74
CA THR A 267 13.01 -18.00 -25.30
C THR A 267 11.95 -18.44 -24.27
N PRO A 268 10.65 -18.35 -24.60
CA PRO A 268 9.59 -18.74 -23.68
C PRO A 268 9.65 -20.21 -23.32
N LYS A 269 9.39 -20.51 -22.04
CA LYS A 269 9.16 -21.87 -21.56
C LYS A 269 7.79 -22.38 -22.00
N SER A 270 7.62 -23.70 -21.96
CA SER A 270 6.32 -24.30 -22.26
C SER A 270 5.28 -23.89 -21.20
N ALA A 271 4.01 -23.82 -21.60
CA ALA A 271 2.92 -23.55 -20.65
C ALA A 271 2.88 -24.56 -19.49
N HIS A 272 3.33 -25.80 -19.74
CA HIS A 272 3.46 -26.84 -18.71
C HIS A 272 4.51 -26.45 -17.64
N ASP A 273 5.67 -25.94 -18.06
CA ASP A 273 6.73 -25.54 -17.13
C ASP A 273 6.35 -24.27 -16.34
N ILE A 274 5.68 -23.32 -17.00
CA ILE A 274 5.14 -22.13 -16.34
C ILE A 274 4.09 -22.52 -15.30
N LYS A 275 3.17 -23.43 -15.63
CA LYS A 275 2.21 -24.00 -14.67
C LYS A 275 2.91 -24.62 -13.45
N GLY A 276 3.99 -25.38 -13.68
CA GLY A 276 4.80 -25.97 -12.61
C GLY A 276 5.39 -24.91 -11.68
N GLN A 277 5.94 -23.83 -12.24
CA GLN A 277 6.52 -22.72 -11.46
C GLN A 277 5.47 -21.94 -10.67
N ILE A 278 4.31 -21.61 -11.26
CA ILE A 278 3.22 -20.94 -10.56
C ILE A 278 2.73 -21.80 -9.38
N LYS A 279 2.50 -23.10 -9.61
CA LYS A 279 2.10 -24.04 -8.55
C LYS A 279 3.14 -24.13 -7.43
N HIS A 280 4.42 -24.15 -7.79
CA HIS A 280 5.51 -24.17 -6.80
C HIS A 280 5.49 -22.91 -5.93
N GLN A 281 5.38 -21.72 -6.52
CA GLN A 281 5.30 -20.47 -5.76
C GLN A 281 4.09 -20.42 -4.82
N LEU A 282 2.92 -20.89 -5.28
CA LEU A 282 1.69 -20.86 -4.49
C LEU A 282 1.53 -22.02 -3.50
N GLN A 283 2.48 -22.96 -3.44
CA GLN A 283 2.37 -24.15 -2.60
C GLN A 283 2.30 -23.80 -1.11
N SER A 284 3.12 -22.84 -0.66
CA SER A 284 3.18 -22.40 0.73
C SER A 284 1.86 -21.73 1.14
N THR A 285 1.37 -20.81 0.31
CA THR A 285 0.09 -20.13 0.47
C THR A 285 -1.07 -21.14 0.49
N GLY A 286 -1.15 -22.04 -0.49
CA GLY A 286 -2.22 -23.04 -0.60
C GLY A 286 -2.25 -24.05 0.55
N ARG A 287 -1.09 -24.39 1.15
CA ARG A 287 -1.05 -25.23 2.37
C ARG A 287 -1.67 -24.52 3.58
N LYS A 288 -1.53 -23.20 3.68
CA LYS A 288 -2.07 -22.39 4.79
C LYS A 288 -3.55 -22.09 4.58
N THR A 289 -3.92 -21.74 3.35
CA THR A 289 -5.29 -21.31 3.00
C THR A 289 -6.19 -22.43 2.49
N SER A 290 -5.68 -23.67 2.42
CA SER A 290 -6.37 -24.86 1.89
C SER A 290 -6.66 -24.87 0.39
N LEU A 291 -6.70 -23.74 -0.31
CA LEU A 291 -6.81 -23.71 -1.77
C LEU A 291 -6.45 -22.31 -2.29
N VAL A 292 -5.66 -22.28 -3.37
CA VAL A 292 -5.49 -21.09 -4.21
C VAL A 292 -5.99 -21.41 -5.61
N LYS A 293 -6.91 -20.58 -6.12
CA LYS A 293 -7.34 -20.63 -7.52
C LYS A 293 -6.64 -19.52 -8.29
N VAL A 294 -5.88 -19.86 -9.31
CA VAL A 294 -5.33 -18.88 -10.25
C VAL A 294 -6.42 -18.52 -11.24
N GLU A 295 -6.78 -17.25 -11.28
CA GLU A 295 -7.90 -16.74 -12.09
C GLU A 295 -7.41 -16.10 -13.38
N GLU A 296 -6.18 -15.60 -13.39
CA GLU A 296 -5.60 -14.91 -14.53
C GLU A 296 -4.09 -15.10 -14.61
N VAL A 297 -3.60 -15.22 -15.84
CA VAL A 297 -2.18 -15.16 -16.18
C VAL A 297 -2.05 -14.27 -17.41
N ASP A 298 -1.26 -13.20 -17.31
CA ASP A 298 -0.93 -12.32 -18.41
C ASP A 298 0.58 -12.25 -18.64
N VAL A 299 0.98 -11.58 -19.72
CA VAL A 299 2.38 -11.35 -20.09
C VAL A 299 2.65 -9.86 -20.00
N CYS A 300 3.67 -9.49 -19.23
CA CYS A 300 4.09 -8.12 -19.09
C CYS A 300 5.62 -8.04 -19.05
N TYR A 301 6.16 -6.83 -19.20
CA TYR A 301 7.57 -6.56 -18.97
C TYR A 301 7.75 -6.06 -17.54
N TYR A 302 8.42 -6.86 -16.71
CA TYR A 302 8.70 -6.51 -15.33
C TYR A 302 9.86 -5.52 -15.26
N ASP A 303 9.58 -4.34 -14.71
CA ASP A 303 10.55 -3.32 -14.33
C ASP A 303 10.66 -3.30 -12.79
N GLY A 304 11.78 -3.83 -12.29
CA GLY A 304 12.10 -3.85 -10.87
C GLY A 304 12.90 -2.64 -10.37
N ASN A 305 13.02 -1.58 -11.18
CA ASN A 305 13.93 -0.44 -10.97
C ASN A 305 15.42 -0.82 -10.88
N LYS A 306 15.84 -1.86 -11.60
CA LYS A 306 17.21 -2.37 -11.57
C LYS A 306 17.90 -2.13 -12.92
N GLY A 307 18.70 -3.07 -13.41
CA GLY A 307 19.44 -2.94 -14.66
C GLY A 307 18.64 -3.34 -15.90
N TYR A 308 17.53 -4.06 -15.73
CA TYR A 308 16.78 -4.64 -16.84
C TYR A 308 15.27 -4.49 -16.70
N MET A 309 14.62 -4.43 -17.86
CA MET A 309 13.18 -4.65 -18.01
C MET A 309 12.98 -5.92 -18.83
N GLN A 310 12.31 -6.92 -18.25
CA GLN A 310 12.30 -8.28 -18.78
C GLN A 310 10.90 -8.88 -18.89
N PRO A 311 10.62 -9.67 -19.94
CA PRO A 311 9.33 -10.34 -20.09
C PRO A 311 9.09 -11.40 -19.00
N VAL A 312 7.89 -11.37 -18.42
CA VAL A 312 7.44 -12.29 -17.37
C VAL A 312 6.00 -12.72 -17.62
N TYR A 313 5.64 -13.87 -17.06
CA TYR A 313 4.25 -14.17 -16.74
C TYR A 313 3.91 -13.56 -15.39
N ARG A 314 2.80 -12.84 -15.33
CA ARG A 314 2.23 -12.33 -14.08
C ARG A 314 0.91 -13.03 -13.86
N PHE A 315 0.69 -13.53 -12.65
CA PHE A 315 -0.50 -14.31 -12.31
C PHE A 315 -1.23 -13.74 -11.10
N PHE A 316 -2.54 -13.97 -11.09
CA PHE A 316 -3.45 -13.55 -10.01
C PHE A 316 -4.15 -14.77 -9.45
N GLY A 317 -4.04 -14.94 -8.14
CA GLY A 317 -4.65 -16.01 -7.40
C GLY A 317 -5.62 -15.49 -6.35
N ARG A 318 -6.65 -16.27 -6.08
CA ARG A 318 -7.59 -16.03 -4.99
C ARG A 318 -7.49 -17.19 -4.00
N THR A 319 -7.29 -16.88 -2.73
CA THR A 319 -7.31 -17.86 -1.63
C THR A 319 -8.76 -18.19 -1.29
N HIS A 320 -9.09 -19.43 -0.96
CA HIS A 320 -10.47 -19.78 -0.59
C HIS A 320 -10.59 -20.03 0.92
N ALA A 321 -11.38 -19.20 1.61
CA ALA A 321 -12.11 -19.64 2.80
C ALA A 321 -13.10 -20.73 2.39
N SER A 322 -12.77 -21.99 2.67
CA SER A 322 -13.75 -22.99 3.08
C SER A 322 -14.96 -23.35 2.19
N GLU A 323 -15.06 -23.00 0.90
CA GLU A 323 -16.09 -23.63 0.04
C GLU A 323 -15.92 -25.17 0.00
N GLY A 324 -14.73 -25.66 0.37
CA GLY A 324 -14.36 -27.07 0.38
C GLY A 324 -13.64 -27.56 1.63
N ARG A 325 -13.84 -26.98 2.84
CA ARG A 325 -13.71 -27.86 4.03
C ARG A 325 -14.91 -28.79 3.99
N GLY A 326 -14.84 -29.75 3.06
CA GLY A 326 -15.69 -30.91 3.04
C GLY A 326 -15.76 -31.40 4.47
N LYS A 327 -17.00 -31.48 4.97
CA LYS A 327 -17.34 -32.16 6.22
C LYS A 327 -16.33 -33.27 6.43
N ALA A 328 -15.45 -33.15 7.43
CA ALA A 328 -14.69 -34.30 7.88
C ALA A 328 -15.75 -35.41 8.08
N PRO A 329 -15.64 -36.58 7.42
CA PRO A 329 -16.67 -37.59 7.46
C PRO A 329 -16.91 -37.98 8.93
N GLY A 330 -18.03 -37.55 9.51
CA GLY A 330 -18.37 -37.81 10.91
C GLY A 330 -18.58 -36.60 11.82
N MET A 331 -18.25 -35.36 11.42
CA MET A 331 -18.77 -34.19 12.14
C MET A 331 -20.17 -33.87 11.62
N GLY A 332 -21.18 -34.28 12.39
CA GLY A 332 -22.59 -33.95 12.13
C GLY A 332 -22.77 -32.43 11.96
N PRO A 333 -23.81 -32.00 11.24
CA PRO A 333 -24.09 -30.59 11.04
C PRO A 333 -24.22 -29.91 12.40
N LYS A 334 -23.19 -29.17 12.82
CA LYS A 334 -23.42 -28.11 13.80
C LYS A 334 -24.45 -27.21 13.13
N LYS A 335 -25.60 -27.05 13.77
CA LYS A 335 -26.61 -26.08 13.34
C LYS A 335 -25.85 -24.79 13.05
N GLN A 336 -25.81 -24.37 11.78
CA GLN A 336 -25.51 -22.99 11.44
C GLN A 336 -26.43 -22.18 12.36
N GLY A 337 -25.84 -21.41 13.27
CA GLY A 337 -26.61 -20.43 14.02
C GLY A 337 -27.35 -19.55 13.03
N LYS A 338 -28.37 -18.82 13.49
CA LYS A 338 -29.00 -17.77 12.68
C LYS A 338 -27.99 -16.74 12.14
N ASP A 339 -26.77 -16.75 12.68
CA ASP A 339 -25.62 -15.96 12.28
C ASP A 339 -24.78 -16.78 11.30
N GLY A 340 -25.31 -17.03 10.10
CA GLY A 340 -24.59 -17.68 9.00
C GLY A 340 -23.33 -16.90 8.66
N GLY A 341 -22.24 -17.27 9.35
CA GLY A 341 -21.04 -16.48 9.53
C GLY A 341 -20.55 -15.82 8.26
N ALA A 342 -20.39 -14.49 8.34
CA ALA A 342 -19.83 -13.68 7.29
C ALA A 342 -18.51 -14.30 6.83
N VAL A 343 -18.53 -14.85 5.61
CA VAL A 343 -17.31 -15.17 4.89
C VAL A 343 -16.81 -13.82 4.42
N THR A 344 -15.78 -13.27 5.08
CA THR A 344 -15.14 -12.07 4.57
C THR A 344 -14.52 -12.37 3.22
N GLU A 345 -14.25 -11.33 2.45
CA GLU A 345 -13.72 -11.50 1.10
C GLU A 345 -12.38 -12.26 1.11
N PRO A 346 -12.10 -13.08 0.09
CA PRO A 346 -10.87 -13.86 0.03
C PRO A 346 -9.62 -12.99 -0.14
N VAL A 347 -8.45 -13.46 0.34
CA VAL A 347 -7.18 -12.80 -0.01
C VAL A 347 -6.90 -13.01 -1.50
N TYR A 348 -6.53 -11.93 -2.17
CA TYR A 348 -5.94 -11.99 -3.50
C TYR A 348 -4.42 -11.93 -3.43
N VAL A 349 -3.78 -12.77 -4.23
CA VAL A 349 -2.33 -12.84 -4.37
C VAL A 349 -1.90 -12.58 -5.81
N VAL A 350 -0.77 -11.90 -5.98
CA VAL A 350 -0.06 -11.70 -7.23
C VAL A 350 1.31 -12.37 -7.16
N GLY A 351 1.79 -12.86 -8.30
CA GLY A 351 3.17 -13.32 -8.42
C GLY A 351 3.68 -13.22 -9.85
N TYR A 352 4.99 -13.43 -9.98
CA TYR A 352 5.71 -13.30 -11.25
C TYR A 352 6.55 -14.56 -11.51
N VAL A 353 6.56 -15.01 -12.76
CA VAL A 353 7.38 -16.11 -13.24
C VAL A 353 8.16 -15.64 -14.47
N PRO A 354 9.49 -15.81 -14.54
CA PRO A 354 10.24 -15.47 -15.74
C PRO A 354 9.69 -16.22 -16.95
N ILE A 355 9.58 -15.54 -18.09
CA ILE A 355 9.05 -16.15 -19.32
C ILE A 355 9.89 -17.35 -19.78
N GLY A 356 11.20 -17.31 -19.53
CA GLY A 356 12.18 -18.21 -20.11
C GLY A 356 13.49 -18.25 -19.35
N ASP A 357 14.39 -19.13 -19.79
CA ASP A 357 15.78 -19.12 -19.30
C ASP A 357 16.52 -17.90 -19.90
N GLY A 358 17.43 -17.30 -19.14
CA GLY A 358 18.16 -16.09 -19.57
C GLY A 358 17.59 -14.77 -19.06
N SER A 359 16.57 -14.82 -18.19
CA SER A 359 16.13 -13.68 -17.36
C SER A 359 17.31 -13.20 -16.49
N PRO A 360 17.83 -11.97 -16.70
CA PRO A 360 19.03 -11.49 -16.02
C PRO A 360 18.81 -11.20 -14.53
N GLU A 361 17.57 -10.95 -14.14
CA GLU A 361 17.22 -10.55 -12.78
C GLU A 361 16.19 -11.48 -12.18
N LYS A 362 16.36 -11.78 -10.89
CA LYS A 362 15.34 -12.50 -10.14
C LYS A 362 14.08 -11.64 -10.03
N VAL A 363 12.95 -12.20 -10.45
CA VAL A 363 11.62 -11.62 -10.25
C VAL A 363 11.10 -12.01 -8.85
N PRO A 364 10.32 -11.14 -8.20
CA PRO A 364 9.71 -11.47 -6.91
C PRO A 364 8.83 -12.72 -6.99
N THR A 365 9.00 -13.62 -6.03
CA THR A 365 8.04 -14.71 -5.77
C THR A 365 6.86 -14.19 -4.96
N VAL A 366 5.76 -14.95 -4.84
CA VAL A 366 4.62 -14.61 -3.95
C VAL A 366 5.06 -14.32 -2.51
N GLU A 367 6.07 -15.05 -2.01
CA GLU A 367 6.62 -14.83 -0.66
C GLU A 367 7.53 -13.59 -0.60
N GLU A 368 8.19 -13.22 -1.69
CA GLU A 368 9.11 -12.05 -1.76
C GLU A 368 8.41 -10.75 -2.17
N THR A 369 7.27 -10.83 -2.87
CA THR A 369 6.36 -9.69 -3.05
C THR A 369 5.74 -9.28 -1.72
N SER A 370 5.77 -10.17 -0.72
CA SER A 370 5.50 -9.79 0.66
C SER A 370 6.66 -8.93 1.17
N ILE A 371 6.38 -7.65 1.34
CA ILE A 371 7.40 -6.63 1.49
C ILE A 371 8.21 -6.91 2.76
N GLY A 372 9.52 -7.10 2.59
CA GLY A 372 10.52 -7.05 3.65
C GLY A 372 11.13 -8.40 4.08
N ASP A 373 12.45 -8.54 3.89
CA ASP A 373 13.32 -9.62 4.41
C ASP A 373 13.45 -9.64 5.95
N GLY A 374 12.51 -9.04 6.69
CA GLY A 374 12.52 -8.88 8.13
C GLY A 374 12.36 -10.21 8.87
N LYS A 375 13.40 -11.06 8.83
CA LYS A 375 13.62 -12.12 9.82
C LYS A 375 13.89 -11.42 11.14
N GLY A 376 12.94 -11.39 12.08
CA GLY A 376 13.29 -10.82 13.39
C GLY A 376 12.23 -10.69 14.48
N GLU A 377 10.94 -10.62 14.16
CA GLU A 377 9.95 -10.36 15.21
C GLU A 377 8.60 -10.97 14.83
N GLU A 378 8.15 -11.99 15.57
CA GLU A 378 6.78 -12.51 15.45
C GLU A 378 5.84 -11.71 16.36
N PRO A 379 4.57 -11.49 15.96
CA PRO A 379 3.60 -10.85 16.85
C PRO A 379 3.48 -11.62 18.17
N ILE A 380 3.38 -10.88 19.27
CA ILE A 380 3.36 -11.47 20.61
C ILE A 380 2.08 -12.28 20.80
N GLU A 381 2.24 -13.57 21.12
CA GLU A 381 1.13 -14.40 21.60
C GLU A 381 0.68 -13.93 23.00
N ASN A 382 -0.63 -13.73 23.09
CA ASN A 382 -1.37 -13.01 24.13
C ASN A 382 -0.89 -13.21 25.59
N TRP A 383 -0.89 -12.11 26.35
CA TRP A 383 -0.62 -12.06 27.80
C TRP A 383 -1.72 -12.74 28.64
N ALA A 384 -2.97 -12.74 28.15
CA ALA A 384 -4.13 -13.27 28.89
C ALA A 384 -4.09 -14.80 29.07
N ASP A 385 -3.60 -15.55 28.08
CA ASP A 385 -3.51 -17.02 28.16
C ASP A 385 -2.47 -17.49 29.19
N LYS A 386 -1.45 -16.65 29.49
CA LYS A 386 -0.47 -16.94 30.54
C LYS A 386 -1.04 -16.81 31.95
N LYS A 387 -2.08 -15.99 32.19
CA LYS A 387 -2.70 -15.86 33.52
C LYS A 387 -3.59 -17.05 33.90
N ASN A 388 -4.17 -17.75 32.91
CA ASN A 388 -5.06 -18.89 33.18
C ASN A 388 -4.34 -20.25 33.30
N LYS A 389 -3.06 -20.35 32.90
CA LYS A 389 -2.24 -21.53 33.22
C LYS A 389 -1.67 -21.36 34.63
N GLY A 390 -2.42 -21.83 35.62
CA GLY A 390 -2.16 -21.73 37.06
C GLY A 390 -0.83 -22.32 37.56
N SER A 391 0.29 -21.72 37.15
CA SER A 391 1.59 -21.90 37.79
C SER A 391 1.59 -21.12 39.11
N LYS A 392 1.41 -21.83 40.24
CA LYS A 392 1.74 -21.35 41.59
C LYS A 392 3.26 -21.20 41.77
N GLY A 393 3.93 -20.54 40.84
CA GLY A 393 5.33 -20.14 40.92
C GLY A 393 5.42 -18.68 41.33
N LYS A 394 6.32 -18.37 42.27
CA LYS A 394 6.55 -17.02 42.82
C LYS A 394 6.48 -15.94 41.73
N ARG A 395 5.72 -14.89 42.02
CA ARG A 395 5.68 -13.61 41.30
C ARG A 395 7.12 -13.16 41.00
N GLN A 396 7.57 -13.36 39.78
CA GLN A 396 8.65 -12.60 39.19
C GLN A 396 7.92 -11.56 38.34
N GLU A 397 7.88 -10.31 38.81
CA GLU A 397 7.49 -9.18 37.98
C GLU A 397 8.40 -9.20 36.75
N SER A 398 7.84 -9.61 35.61
CA SER A 398 8.58 -9.81 34.39
C SER A 398 9.02 -8.48 33.82
N GLU A 399 10.33 -8.33 33.65
CA GLU A 399 11.11 -7.25 33.03
C GLU A 399 10.79 -7.01 31.53
N GLY A 400 9.60 -7.37 31.05
CA GLY A 400 9.20 -7.25 29.65
C GLY A 400 9.04 -5.82 29.14
N LEU A 401 8.92 -4.83 30.04
CA LEU A 401 8.88 -3.41 29.70
C LEU A 401 10.27 -2.78 29.56
N ASN A 402 11.33 -3.41 30.08
CA ASN A 402 12.67 -2.79 30.15
C ASN A 402 13.56 -3.07 28.92
N TYR A 403 13.21 -4.06 28.08
CA TYR A 403 14.06 -4.42 26.96
C TYR A 403 14.09 -3.34 25.86
N PHE A 404 12.98 -2.63 25.63
CA PHE A 404 12.88 -1.60 24.60
C PHE A 404 13.33 -0.21 25.08
N GLN A 405 13.13 0.15 26.36
CA GLN A 405 13.69 1.38 26.93
C GLN A 405 15.24 1.37 26.96
N ALA A 406 15.85 0.20 27.18
CA ALA A 406 17.30 0.05 27.19
C ALA A 406 17.96 0.21 25.80
N ALA A 407 17.25 -0.10 24.72
CA ALA A 407 17.76 0.09 23.36
C ALA A 407 17.72 1.56 22.91
N SER A 408 16.68 2.30 23.31
CA SER A 408 16.56 3.74 23.04
C SER A 408 17.60 4.56 23.81
N GLN A 409 17.85 4.23 25.08
CA GLN A 409 18.88 4.92 25.90
C GLN A 409 20.32 4.64 25.45
N LYS A 410 20.61 3.53 24.78
CA LYS A 410 21.97 3.22 24.30
C LYS A 410 22.36 4.04 23.05
N LEU A 411 21.40 4.45 22.24
CA LEU A 411 21.65 5.17 20.97
C LEU A 411 21.92 6.66 21.13
N SER A 412 21.49 7.30 22.23
CA SER A 412 21.82 8.69 22.53
C SER A 412 23.26 8.90 23.04
N SER A 413 23.99 7.82 23.33
CA SER A 413 25.33 7.88 23.93
C SER A 413 26.52 7.82 22.95
N PHE A 414 26.27 7.77 21.62
CA PHE A 414 27.30 7.53 20.60
C PHE A 414 27.55 8.71 19.63
N ALA A 415 27.43 9.95 20.10
CA ALA A 415 27.96 11.11 19.36
C ALA A 415 29.40 11.41 19.84
N PRO A 416 30.44 11.35 18.99
CA PRO A 416 31.79 11.72 19.38
C PRO A 416 31.87 13.23 19.62
N ARG A 417 32.26 13.61 20.85
CA ARG A 417 32.60 15.00 21.22
C ARG A 417 33.92 15.40 20.55
N SER A 418 33.86 16.21 19.49
CA SER A 418 35.00 17.05 19.09
C SER A 418 35.11 18.21 20.07
N SER A 419 36.32 18.46 20.58
CA SER A 419 36.58 19.30 21.75
C SER A 419 36.84 20.78 21.46
N ASP A 420 36.71 21.26 20.24
CA ASP A 420 37.15 22.62 19.90
C ASP A 420 36.21 23.29 18.90
N GLU A 421 35.17 23.96 19.41
CA GLU A 421 34.68 25.26 18.95
C GLU A 421 33.56 25.72 19.91
N ASP A 422 33.43 27.04 20.10
CA ASP A 422 32.43 27.74 20.92
C ASP A 422 30.99 27.47 20.43
N ASP A 423 30.53 26.24 20.62
CA ASP A 423 29.25 25.73 20.14
C ASP A 423 28.14 26.16 21.10
N LEU A 424 27.30 27.09 20.64
CA LEU A 424 25.98 27.31 21.21
C LEU A 424 25.26 25.96 21.18
N ASP A 425 25.23 25.26 22.32
CA ASP A 425 24.50 23.99 22.52
C ASP A 425 23.13 24.14 21.85
N PRO A 426 22.94 23.59 20.63
CA PRO A 426 21.73 23.82 19.87
C PRO A 426 20.68 23.03 20.62
N ARG A 427 19.96 23.73 21.52
CA ARG A 427 18.97 23.18 22.46
C ARG A 427 18.37 21.94 21.83
N ALA A 428 18.76 20.77 22.33
CA ALA A 428 18.40 19.50 21.72
C ALA A 428 16.88 19.50 21.50
N ILE A 429 16.46 19.68 20.26
CA ILE A 429 15.05 19.71 19.91
C ILE A 429 14.59 18.27 20.14
N SER A 430 13.85 18.05 21.23
CA SER A 430 13.29 16.74 21.51
C SER A 430 12.30 16.41 20.41
N LEU A 431 12.67 15.49 19.54
CA LEU A 431 11.77 14.99 18.50
C LEU A 431 10.51 14.41 19.16
N PRO A 432 9.31 14.61 18.58
CA PRO A 432 8.11 13.97 19.08
C PRO A 432 8.29 12.45 19.04
N SER A 433 7.97 11.78 20.15
CA SER A 433 7.89 10.31 20.19
C SER A 433 6.48 9.85 19.84
N ILE A 434 6.42 8.98 18.85
CA ILE A 434 5.18 8.43 18.28
C ILE A 434 5.12 6.93 18.57
N ARG A 435 4.12 6.53 19.34
CA ARG A 435 3.82 5.15 19.67
C ARG A 435 3.08 4.50 18.52
N VAL A 436 3.64 3.43 18.00
CA VAL A 436 3.11 2.65 16.88
C VAL A 436 2.55 1.33 17.40
N GLY A 437 1.31 1.03 17.03
CA GLY A 437 0.69 -0.27 17.25
C GLY A 437 0.45 -1.03 15.95
N ARG A 438 0.73 -2.33 15.94
CA ARG A 438 0.51 -3.22 14.80
C ARG A 438 -0.25 -4.46 15.25
N TYR A 439 -1.38 -4.73 14.64
CA TYR A 439 -2.30 -5.82 15.02
C TYR A 439 -2.58 -6.70 13.80
N VAL A 440 -2.09 -7.94 13.82
CA VAL A 440 -2.08 -8.81 12.63
C VAL A 440 -3.07 -9.95 12.76
N VAL A 441 -3.90 -10.16 11.74
CA VAL A 441 -4.83 -11.30 11.64
C VAL A 441 -4.11 -12.63 11.90
N ARG A 442 -4.76 -13.51 12.66
CA ARG A 442 -4.21 -14.82 13.03
C ARG A 442 -4.50 -15.88 11.97
N ASN A 443 -3.71 -16.96 12.02
CA ASN A 443 -3.95 -18.19 11.26
C ASN A 443 -4.12 -17.99 9.75
N ASP A 444 -3.46 -16.97 9.22
CA ASP A 444 -3.52 -16.59 7.82
C ASP A 444 -2.12 -16.65 7.17
N ILE A 445 -1.99 -16.08 5.99
CA ILE A 445 -0.77 -16.07 5.20
C ILE A 445 0.26 -15.07 5.77
N PRO A 446 1.58 -15.34 5.64
CA PRO A 446 2.63 -14.53 6.27
C PRO A 446 2.73 -13.10 5.74
N GLU A 447 2.13 -12.82 4.58
CA GLU A 447 2.12 -11.54 3.89
C GLU A 447 1.52 -10.43 4.77
N TRP A 448 0.51 -10.74 5.59
CA TRP A 448 -0.03 -9.81 6.60
C TRP A 448 1.03 -9.33 7.60
N THR A 449 1.92 -10.23 8.02
CA THR A 449 3.01 -9.88 8.95
C THR A 449 4.13 -9.13 8.23
N ALA A 450 4.41 -9.48 6.98
CA ALA A 450 5.39 -8.77 6.15
C ALA A 450 4.97 -7.31 5.91
N SER A 451 3.72 -7.07 5.52
CA SER A 451 3.14 -5.72 5.40
C SER A 451 3.30 -4.91 6.70
N ALA A 452 2.90 -5.46 7.85
CA ALA A 452 3.08 -4.79 9.15
C ALA A 452 4.55 -4.48 9.49
N ARG A 453 5.50 -5.34 9.14
CA ARG A 453 6.94 -5.08 9.33
C ARG A 453 7.42 -3.98 8.41
N SER A 454 6.96 -3.96 7.17
CA SER A 454 7.32 -2.96 6.18
C SER A 454 6.79 -1.57 6.50
N PHE A 455 5.58 -1.47 7.06
CA PHE A 455 5.08 -0.22 7.61
C PHE A 455 6.04 0.38 8.65
N LEU A 456 6.41 -0.41 9.67
CA LEU A 456 7.33 0.07 10.72
C LEU A 456 8.75 0.32 10.19
N SER A 457 9.25 -0.51 9.29
CA SER A 457 10.57 -0.30 8.65
C SER A 457 10.58 1.01 7.88
N SER A 458 9.50 1.32 7.17
CA SER A 458 9.36 2.54 6.38
C SER A 458 9.23 3.77 7.27
N LEU A 459 8.51 3.69 8.39
CA LEU A 459 8.54 4.75 9.39
C LEU A 459 9.97 5.01 9.90
N ASN A 460 10.69 3.92 10.19
CA ASN A 460 12.06 3.98 10.68
C ASN A 460 13.11 4.41 9.65
N SER A 461 12.77 4.49 8.36
CA SER A 461 13.68 4.99 7.34
C SER A 461 14.01 6.47 7.54
N HIS A 462 13.11 7.23 8.19
CA HIS A 462 13.27 8.67 8.45
C HIS A 462 12.99 9.02 9.93
N ARG A 463 13.96 8.75 10.81
CA ARG A 463 13.86 9.02 12.27
C ARG A 463 14.16 10.46 12.68
N ARG A 464 14.13 11.39 11.72
CA ARG A 464 14.69 12.73 11.92
C ARG A 464 13.62 13.80 12.19
N LEU A 465 12.35 13.47 11.93
CA LEU A 465 11.18 14.29 12.29
C LEU A 465 10.45 13.77 13.54
N ALA A 466 10.55 12.46 13.79
CA ALA A 466 9.93 11.81 14.94
C ALA A 466 10.72 10.56 15.33
N THR A 467 10.58 10.13 16.58
CA THR A 467 11.00 8.79 17.02
C THR A 467 9.82 7.84 17.00
N TRP A 468 10.03 6.63 16.47
CA TRP A 468 8.97 5.63 16.30
C TRP A 468 9.12 4.53 17.33
N ASP A 469 8.27 4.55 18.34
CA ASP A 469 8.25 3.56 19.41
C ASP A 469 7.31 2.42 18.98
N ASN A 470 7.87 1.27 18.56
CA ASN A 470 7.12 0.04 18.29
C ASN A 470 6.51 -0.49 19.61
N THR A 471 5.40 0.12 20.01
CA THR A 471 4.80 -0.06 21.33
C THR A 471 4.07 -1.39 21.37
N HIS A 472 3.32 -1.70 20.30
CA HIS A 472 2.53 -2.92 20.20
C HIS A 472 2.80 -3.64 18.88
N PHE A 473 3.05 -4.95 18.96
CA PHE A 473 3.02 -5.85 17.81
C PHE A 473 2.37 -7.18 18.23
N TYR A 474 1.07 -7.30 17.99
CA TYR A 474 0.26 -8.40 18.51
C TYR A 474 -0.50 -9.12 17.41
N TRP A 475 -0.77 -10.39 17.67
CA TRP A 475 -1.84 -11.09 16.98
C TRP A 475 -3.20 -10.49 17.34
N SER A 476 -3.93 -10.09 16.31
CA SER A 476 -5.24 -9.43 16.38
C SER A 476 -6.28 -10.35 17.03
N ARG A 477 -7.12 -9.77 17.89
CA ARG A 477 -8.25 -10.43 18.57
C ARG A 477 -9.35 -9.40 18.84
N PRO A 478 -10.63 -9.77 18.92
CA PRO A 478 -11.72 -8.80 19.04
C PRO A 478 -11.61 -7.94 20.30
N PHE A 479 -11.20 -8.54 21.43
CA PHE A 479 -11.08 -7.82 22.69
C PHE A 479 -10.04 -6.69 22.66
N LEU A 480 -9.09 -6.69 21.72
CA LEU A 480 -8.11 -5.60 21.55
C LEU A 480 -8.76 -4.32 21.03
N TYR A 481 -9.93 -4.44 20.39
CA TYR A 481 -10.73 -3.35 19.82
C TYR A 481 -11.95 -3.05 20.68
N THR A 482 -12.43 -4.03 21.44
CA THR A 482 -13.63 -3.87 22.27
C THR A 482 -13.26 -3.67 23.74
N THR A 483 -13.33 -4.74 24.54
CA THR A 483 -13.28 -4.69 26.00
C THR A 483 -11.94 -4.25 26.59
N SER A 484 -10.83 -4.35 25.85
CA SER A 484 -9.49 -3.95 26.32
C SER A 484 -8.84 -2.88 25.45
N LYS A 485 -9.61 -2.16 24.61
CA LYS A 485 -9.06 -1.18 23.66
C LYS A 485 -8.09 -0.17 24.29
N ASP A 486 -8.39 0.29 25.51
CA ASP A 486 -7.58 1.30 26.22
C ASP A 486 -6.24 0.78 26.75
N GLN A 487 -6.02 -0.53 26.72
CA GLN A 487 -4.72 -1.15 26.99
C GLN A 487 -3.93 -1.44 25.71
N PHE A 488 -4.60 -1.44 24.56
CA PHE A 488 -4.06 -1.88 23.28
C PHE A 488 -4.19 -0.80 22.23
N ILE A 489 -5.17 -0.91 21.33
CA ILE A 489 -5.22 -0.06 20.14
C ILE A 489 -5.43 1.41 20.47
N ASN A 490 -6.14 1.73 21.55
CA ASN A 490 -6.33 3.11 21.99
C ASN A 490 -5.18 3.64 22.87
N ASN A 491 -4.12 2.84 23.07
CA ASN A 491 -2.93 3.21 23.86
C ASN A 491 -1.67 3.41 22.99
N VAL A 492 -1.86 3.64 21.70
CA VAL A 492 -0.81 4.07 20.76
C VAL A 492 -1.23 5.37 20.11
N ASP A 493 -0.34 6.04 19.38
CA ASP A 493 -0.66 7.28 18.68
C ASP A 493 -1.16 6.99 17.25
N ILE A 494 -0.55 5.99 16.60
CA ILE A 494 -0.97 5.44 15.31
C ILE A 494 -1.06 3.91 15.39
N ALA A 495 -2.15 3.35 14.86
CA ALA A 495 -2.37 1.91 14.79
C ALA A 495 -2.53 1.45 13.34
N LEU A 496 -1.89 0.32 13.01
CA LEU A 496 -2.12 -0.46 11.81
C LEU A 496 -2.78 -1.79 12.19
N THR A 497 -3.97 -2.03 11.64
CA THR A 497 -4.68 -3.31 11.71
C THR A 497 -4.60 -4.01 10.36
N GLU A 498 -3.97 -5.18 10.33
CA GLU A 498 -3.86 -6.06 9.16
C GLU A 498 -4.94 -7.14 9.29
N ALA A 499 -6.00 -7.05 8.48
CA ALA A 499 -7.17 -7.90 8.63
C ALA A 499 -7.91 -8.14 7.30
N HIS A 500 -8.77 -9.15 7.29
CA HIS A 500 -9.80 -9.25 6.26
C HIS A 500 -11.02 -8.44 6.65
N GLY A 501 -11.84 -8.06 5.67
CA GLY A 501 -12.96 -7.17 5.92
C GLY A 501 -14.12 -7.32 4.97
N SER A 502 -15.14 -6.55 5.32
CA SER A 502 -16.34 -6.26 4.57
C SER A 502 -16.86 -4.91 5.09
N PHE A 503 -17.97 -4.41 4.53
CA PHE A 503 -18.53 -3.12 4.93
C PHE A 503 -18.68 -3.03 6.45
N HIS A 504 -17.95 -2.08 7.05
CA HIS A 504 -17.98 -1.77 8.49
C HIS A 504 -17.58 -2.90 9.43
N LEU A 505 -16.85 -3.93 8.96
CA LEU A 505 -16.37 -4.99 9.83
C LEU A 505 -15.04 -5.57 9.36
N PHE A 506 -14.30 -6.19 10.27
CA PHE A 506 -13.10 -6.94 9.94
C PHE A 506 -12.93 -8.19 10.82
N THR A 507 -12.24 -9.22 10.32
CA THR A 507 -11.95 -10.45 11.06
C THR A 507 -10.53 -10.46 11.59
N THR A 508 -10.37 -11.06 12.77
CA THR A 508 -9.07 -11.16 13.45
C THR A 508 -8.51 -12.58 13.48
N ASP A 509 -9.26 -13.55 12.94
CA ASP A 509 -8.84 -14.95 12.74
C ASP A 509 -9.20 -15.43 11.32
N ALA A 510 -8.17 -15.57 10.50
CA ALA A 510 -8.26 -15.80 9.07
C ALA A 510 -9.32 -14.85 8.43
N ASN A 511 -10.13 -15.39 7.52
CA ASN A 511 -11.16 -14.68 6.77
C ASN A 511 -12.59 -15.13 7.11
N CYS A 512 -12.86 -15.45 8.38
CA CYS A 512 -14.19 -15.92 8.77
C CYS A 512 -14.61 -15.56 10.18
N CYS A 513 -13.64 -15.33 11.05
CA CYS A 513 -13.82 -15.65 12.45
C CYS A 513 -13.26 -14.54 13.32
N ASP A 514 -13.75 -14.47 14.55
CA ASP A 514 -13.40 -13.41 15.50
C ASP A 514 -13.58 -12.02 14.85
N ILE A 515 -14.82 -11.79 14.43
CA ILE A 515 -15.30 -10.54 13.80
C ILE A 515 -15.24 -9.40 14.82
N VAL A 516 -14.91 -8.22 14.32
CA VAL A 516 -15.13 -6.93 14.96
C VAL A 516 -16.06 -6.15 14.05
N ASP A 517 -17.30 -5.98 14.48
CA ASP A 517 -18.29 -5.13 13.81
C ASP A 517 -18.15 -3.70 14.34
N VAL A 518 -17.91 -2.74 13.45
CA VAL A 518 -17.65 -1.35 13.85
C VAL A 518 -18.90 -0.71 14.47
N GLU A 519 -20.09 -1.08 14.02
CA GLU A 519 -21.35 -0.54 14.51
C GLU A 519 -21.78 -1.23 15.82
N ASP A 520 -21.69 -2.56 15.86
CA ASP A 520 -22.25 -3.34 16.98
C ASP A 520 -21.26 -3.58 18.14
N ASP A 521 -19.96 -3.75 17.85
CA ASP A 521 -18.98 -4.17 18.87
C ASP A 521 -18.23 -2.99 19.53
N ILE A 522 -18.16 -1.83 18.86
CA ILE A 522 -17.54 -0.62 19.40
C ILE A 522 -18.64 0.16 20.13
N PRO A 523 -18.67 0.14 21.48
CA PRO A 523 -19.86 0.57 22.22
C PRO A 523 -20.23 2.04 21.96
N ALA A 524 -21.48 2.26 21.60
CA ALA A 524 -22.06 3.58 21.41
C ALA A 524 -22.16 4.38 22.73
N GLY A 525 -21.95 5.70 22.66
CA GLY A 525 -22.25 6.67 23.73
C GLY A 525 -21.18 6.89 24.84
N GLY A 526 -21.14 8.10 25.42
CA GLY A 526 -20.30 8.46 26.58
C GLY A 526 -18.78 8.62 26.30
N LEU A 527 -17.94 8.18 27.24
CA LEU A 527 -16.47 8.09 27.12
C LEU A 527 -16.01 6.94 26.19
N ASN A 528 -16.95 6.20 25.60
CA ASN A 528 -16.64 5.14 24.63
C ASN A 528 -16.20 5.76 23.28
N GLY A 529 -15.50 4.98 22.44
CA GLY A 529 -14.80 5.43 21.24
C GLY A 529 -13.27 5.38 21.35
N TYR A 530 -12.57 5.93 20.38
CA TYR A 530 -11.10 6.00 20.31
C TYR A 530 -10.64 7.46 20.27
N GLY A 531 -9.44 7.70 20.80
CA GLY A 531 -8.90 9.05 20.94
C GLY A 531 -8.54 9.42 22.37
N ALA A 532 -7.83 10.53 22.52
CA ALA A 532 -7.35 11.00 23.82
C ALA A 532 -8.50 11.24 24.84
N SER A 533 -9.66 11.69 24.37
CA SER A 533 -10.86 11.90 25.20
C SER A 533 -11.48 10.61 25.76
N SER A 534 -11.22 9.47 25.13
CA SER A 534 -11.79 8.19 25.55
C SER A 534 -10.99 7.49 26.66
N THR A 535 -9.80 7.98 27.03
CA THR A 535 -9.01 7.39 28.12
C THR A 535 -9.21 8.13 29.44
N ALA A 536 -9.24 7.38 30.54
CA ALA A 536 -9.35 7.96 31.88
C ALA A 536 -8.21 8.92 32.24
N THR A 537 -7.07 8.84 31.54
CA THR A 537 -5.89 9.67 31.79
C THR A 537 -5.87 10.96 30.95
N LYS A 538 -6.71 11.09 29.92
CA LYS A 538 -6.85 12.25 29.01
C LYS A 538 -5.54 12.80 28.43
N LYS A 539 -4.47 12.00 28.40
CA LYS A 539 -3.14 12.41 27.93
C LYS A 539 -2.59 11.51 26.84
N GLN A 540 -3.27 10.41 26.56
CA GLN A 540 -2.82 9.34 25.67
C GLN A 540 -4.05 8.77 24.99
N GLY A 541 -3.98 8.59 23.67
CA GLY A 541 -5.06 8.05 22.87
C GLY A 541 -4.63 7.85 21.42
N LEU A 542 -5.36 7.01 20.70
CA LEU A 542 -5.17 6.80 19.27
C LEU A 542 -5.59 8.06 18.50
N SER A 543 -4.69 8.62 17.70
CA SER A 543 -5.01 9.74 16.81
C SER A 543 -5.32 9.25 15.39
N TYR A 544 -4.66 8.17 14.94
CA TYR A 544 -4.78 7.67 13.58
C TYR A 544 -4.95 6.15 13.55
N TRP A 545 -6.01 5.67 12.91
CA TRP A 545 -6.26 4.24 12.75
C TRP A 545 -6.27 3.82 11.28
N VAL A 546 -5.26 3.07 10.87
CA VAL A 546 -5.21 2.44 9.55
C VAL A 546 -5.73 1.01 9.68
N ILE A 547 -6.81 0.70 8.96
CA ILE A 547 -7.36 -0.63 8.81
C ILE A 547 -6.98 -1.11 7.42
N HIS A 548 -5.87 -1.84 7.32
CA HIS A 548 -5.45 -2.46 6.08
C HIS A 548 -6.29 -3.71 5.84
N SER A 549 -7.46 -3.52 5.21
CA SER A 549 -8.48 -4.54 5.04
C SER A 549 -9.44 -4.23 3.89
N CYS A 550 -9.96 -5.26 3.23
CA CYS A 550 -10.93 -5.15 2.13
C CYS A 550 -12.23 -4.46 2.59
N GLU A 551 -12.68 -3.45 1.84
CA GLU A 551 -14.02 -2.88 1.91
C GLU A 551 -14.51 -2.37 3.29
N VAL A 552 -13.64 -2.16 4.28
CA VAL A 552 -14.08 -1.80 5.65
C VAL A 552 -14.66 -0.39 5.73
N LEU A 553 -14.22 0.51 4.84
CA LEU A 553 -14.65 1.91 4.81
C LEU A 553 -15.43 2.22 3.52
N PRO A 554 -16.65 1.65 3.36
CA PRO A 554 -17.48 1.93 2.20
C PRO A 554 -17.96 3.39 2.24
N THR A 555 -18.39 3.88 1.09
CA THR A 555 -18.81 5.27 0.87
C THR A 555 -20.30 5.34 0.53
N SER A 556 -20.88 6.54 0.44
CA SER A 556 -22.26 6.73 -0.03
C SER A 556 -22.51 6.04 -1.38
N TYR A 557 -21.51 6.06 -2.26
CA TYR A 557 -21.60 5.44 -3.58
C TYR A 557 -21.84 3.93 -3.51
N ASP A 558 -21.42 3.26 -2.43
CA ASP A 558 -21.41 1.80 -2.28
C ASP A 558 -22.72 1.19 -1.76
N PHE A 559 -23.73 2.02 -1.48
CA PHE A 559 -25.04 1.59 -1.01
C PHE A 559 -26.14 1.81 -2.06
N PRO A 560 -26.13 1.08 -3.20
CA PRO A 560 -27.10 1.29 -4.27
C PRO A 560 -28.53 0.91 -3.87
N SER A 561 -28.71 0.12 -2.81
CA SER A 561 -30.00 -0.25 -2.26
C SER A 561 -30.61 0.82 -1.35
N ALA A 562 -29.87 1.88 -1.02
CA ALA A 562 -30.40 3.00 -0.25
C ALA A 562 -31.53 3.69 -1.04
N SER A 563 -32.60 4.06 -0.36
CA SER A 563 -33.77 4.70 -0.97
C SER A 563 -33.50 6.14 -1.43
N SER A 564 -32.40 6.74 -0.97
CA SER A 564 -31.98 8.11 -1.31
C SER A 564 -30.47 8.32 -1.09
N PRO A 565 -29.86 9.33 -1.72
CA PRO A 565 -28.48 9.74 -1.42
C PRO A 565 -28.25 10.10 0.05
N ALA A 566 -29.25 10.68 0.72
CA ALA A 566 -29.18 10.97 2.16
C ALA A 566 -29.09 9.69 3.01
N GLU A 567 -29.88 8.66 2.67
CA GLU A 567 -29.79 7.35 3.35
C GLU A 567 -28.45 6.67 3.09
N ALA A 568 -27.95 6.70 1.85
CA ALA A 568 -26.64 6.13 1.51
C ALA A 568 -25.50 6.79 2.32
N ARG A 569 -25.52 8.12 2.44
CA ARG A 569 -24.61 8.86 3.32
C ARG A 569 -24.79 8.48 4.79
N ARG A 570 -26.02 8.34 5.27
CA ARG A 570 -26.26 7.88 6.65
C ARG A 570 -25.62 6.52 6.90
N LEU A 571 -25.81 5.55 6.01
CA LEU A 571 -25.22 4.21 6.13
C LEU A 571 -23.70 4.26 6.16
N ALA A 572 -23.07 5.02 5.25
CA ALA A 572 -21.61 5.13 5.20
C ALA A 572 -20.99 5.75 6.46
N TYR A 573 -21.65 6.73 7.09
CA TYR A 573 -21.11 7.47 8.23
C TYR A 573 -21.54 6.98 9.61
N ALA A 574 -22.71 6.33 9.72
CA ALA A 574 -23.30 5.98 11.01
C ALA A 574 -22.33 5.23 11.96
N PRO A 575 -21.60 4.19 11.51
CA PRO A 575 -20.70 3.45 12.40
C PRO A 575 -19.55 4.30 12.95
N TRP A 576 -19.13 5.34 12.23
CA TRP A 576 -17.94 6.13 12.60
C TRP A 576 -18.21 7.18 13.66
N TRP A 577 -19.46 7.62 13.86
CA TRP A 577 -19.77 8.63 14.87
C TRP A 577 -19.45 8.19 16.30
N ASP A 578 -19.58 6.91 16.60
CA ASP A 578 -19.22 6.36 17.92
C ASP A 578 -17.75 5.94 18.04
N VAL A 579 -17.07 5.76 16.91
CA VAL A 579 -15.62 5.51 16.87
C VAL A 579 -14.83 6.75 17.28
N PHE A 580 -15.25 7.94 16.85
CA PHE A 580 -14.48 9.17 17.04
C PHE A 580 -14.74 9.82 18.42
N ASN A 581 -13.74 9.77 19.30
CA ASN A 581 -13.75 10.44 20.60
C ASN A 581 -12.32 10.92 20.96
N GLY A 582 -11.83 11.87 20.16
CA GLY A 582 -10.45 12.39 20.15
C GLY A 582 -9.57 11.79 19.04
N LEU A 583 -10.15 10.99 18.15
CA LEU A 583 -9.49 10.44 16.95
C LEU A 583 -9.48 11.50 15.84
N HIS A 584 -8.40 11.55 15.05
CA HIS A 584 -8.28 12.48 13.92
C HIS A 584 -8.77 11.84 12.62
N ALA A 585 -8.35 10.60 12.34
CA ALA A 585 -8.72 9.89 11.12
C ALA A 585 -8.76 8.35 11.27
N VAL A 586 -9.64 7.73 10.49
CA VAL A 586 -9.64 6.30 10.15
C VAL A 586 -9.42 6.16 8.65
N LEU A 587 -8.51 5.26 8.26
CA LEU A 587 -8.08 5.06 6.88
C LEU A 587 -8.20 3.59 6.52
N SER A 588 -8.70 3.27 5.33
CA SER A 588 -8.86 1.89 4.87
C SER A 588 -9.04 1.82 3.36
N TYR A 589 -9.22 0.61 2.84
CA TYR A 589 -9.80 0.41 1.53
C TYR A 589 -11.33 0.52 1.53
N ARG A 590 -11.84 1.14 0.47
CA ARG A 590 -13.25 1.15 0.05
C ARG A 590 -13.61 -0.11 -0.73
N THR A 591 -12.68 -0.59 -1.57
CA THR A 591 -12.85 -1.81 -2.38
C THR A 591 -11.95 -2.95 -1.90
N GLN A 592 -11.94 -4.10 -2.58
CA GLN A 592 -11.02 -5.19 -2.26
C GLN A 592 -9.57 -4.80 -2.56
N MET A 593 -8.65 -5.35 -1.77
CA MET A 593 -7.20 -5.08 -1.86
C MET A 593 -6.38 -6.34 -2.10
N TYR A 594 -5.16 -6.18 -2.59
CA TYR A 594 -4.14 -7.24 -2.60
C TYR A 594 -3.22 -7.03 -1.39
N ILE A 595 -3.03 -8.04 -0.55
CA ILE A 595 -2.15 -7.90 0.62
C ILE A 595 -0.66 -7.72 0.28
N GLN A 596 -0.28 -8.02 -0.97
CA GLN A 596 1.07 -7.80 -1.49
C GLN A 596 1.20 -6.44 -2.20
N ASP A 597 0.26 -5.53 -1.97
CA ASP A 597 0.49 -4.13 -2.28
C ASP A 597 1.60 -3.54 -1.40
N HIS A 598 2.05 -2.36 -1.79
CA HIS A 598 3.06 -1.53 -1.14
C HIS A 598 2.44 -0.34 -0.42
N ALA A 599 1.11 -0.33 -0.24
CA ALA A 599 0.42 0.82 0.32
C ALA A 599 0.89 1.10 1.74
N THR A 600 1.04 0.08 2.60
CA THR A 600 1.46 0.29 4.00
C THR A 600 2.92 0.75 4.10
N ALA A 601 3.81 0.26 3.25
CA ALA A 601 5.20 0.70 3.20
C ALA A 601 5.32 2.15 2.74
N GLU A 602 4.69 2.49 1.60
CA GLU A 602 4.68 3.85 1.05
C GLU A 602 3.98 4.86 1.95
N PHE A 603 2.90 4.43 2.61
CA PHE A 603 2.22 5.20 3.64
C PHE A 603 3.17 5.48 4.82
N GLY A 604 3.82 4.46 5.38
CA GLY A 604 4.76 4.61 6.48
C GLY A 604 5.93 5.54 6.12
N ARG A 605 6.46 5.44 4.90
CA ARG A 605 7.51 6.33 4.40
C ARG A 605 7.03 7.79 4.34
N SER A 606 5.87 8.02 3.74
CA SER A 606 5.28 9.36 3.58
C SER A 606 4.96 10.02 4.93
N VAL A 607 4.40 9.26 5.87
CA VAL A 607 4.15 9.73 7.24
C VAL A 607 5.45 10.10 7.94
N ALA A 608 6.51 9.31 7.79
CA ALA A 608 7.80 9.63 8.41
C ALA A 608 8.52 10.84 7.80
N LEU A 609 8.13 11.21 6.58
CA LEU A 609 8.55 12.42 5.90
C LEU A 609 7.69 13.64 6.25
N GLY A 610 6.66 13.49 7.08
CA GLY A 610 5.81 14.61 7.53
C GLY A 610 4.68 14.98 6.57
N VAL A 611 4.32 14.08 5.65
CA VAL A 611 3.13 14.22 4.82
C VAL A 611 1.88 14.03 5.70
N PRO A 612 0.79 14.81 5.52
CA PRO A 612 -0.46 14.61 6.23
C PRO A 612 -0.98 13.17 6.12
N VAL A 613 -1.54 12.65 7.20
CA VAL A 613 -1.85 11.21 7.33
C VAL A 613 -2.89 10.76 6.30
N VAL A 614 -3.98 11.52 6.13
CA VAL A 614 -5.03 11.21 5.15
C VAL A 614 -4.44 11.17 3.74
N GLU A 615 -3.70 12.20 3.38
CA GLU A 615 -3.09 12.34 2.06
C GLU A 615 -2.06 11.23 1.76
N ALA A 616 -1.20 10.92 2.74
CA ALA A 616 -0.22 9.85 2.63
C ALA A 616 -0.87 8.52 2.28
N TRP A 617 -2.02 8.19 2.88
CA TRP A 617 -2.76 6.96 2.60
C TRP A 617 -3.40 6.97 1.22
N MET A 618 -4.13 8.04 0.89
CA MET A 618 -4.79 8.17 -0.41
C MET A 618 -3.76 8.04 -1.55
N LYS A 619 -2.60 8.68 -1.41
CA LYS A 619 -1.50 8.60 -2.38
C LYS A 619 -0.85 7.21 -2.41
N ALA A 620 -0.57 6.61 -1.26
CA ALA A 620 0.09 5.30 -1.22
C ALA A 620 -0.73 4.21 -1.93
N VAL A 621 -2.05 4.20 -1.70
CA VAL A 621 -2.95 3.21 -2.32
C VAL A 621 -3.15 3.49 -3.81
N SER A 622 -3.54 4.71 -4.19
CA SER A 622 -3.79 5.05 -5.60
C SER A 622 -2.52 5.04 -6.45
N GLY A 623 -1.37 5.27 -5.82
CA GLY A 623 -0.06 5.15 -6.45
C GLY A 623 0.35 3.71 -6.71
N ASP A 624 -0.24 2.72 -6.03
CA ASP A 624 0.18 1.33 -6.15
C ASP A 624 -0.19 0.72 -7.50
N ARG A 625 0.82 0.14 -8.14
CA ARG A 625 0.73 -0.40 -9.49
C ARG A 625 0.07 -1.76 -9.56
N ILE A 626 -0.05 -2.45 -8.43
CA ILE A 626 -0.76 -3.71 -8.38
C ILE A 626 -2.22 -3.53 -8.80
N TYR A 627 -2.78 -2.32 -8.65
CA TYR A 627 -4.17 -1.98 -8.97
C TYR A 627 -4.39 -1.43 -10.39
N ARG A 628 -3.33 -1.14 -11.16
CA ARG A 628 -3.44 -0.52 -12.50
C ARG A 628 -3.80 -1.51 -13.59
N GLY A 629 -4.69 -1.07 -14.50
CA GLY A 629 -5.13 -1.86 -15.67
C GLY A 629 -5.77 -3.19 -15.28
N ARG A 630 -6.37 -3.26 -14.09
CA ARG A 630 -6.92 -4.51 -13.53
C ARG A 630 -8.36 -4.71 -13.90
N LYS A 631 -8.73 -5.99 -14.00
CA LYS A 631 -10.14 -6.38 -14.02
C LYS A 631 -10.79 -5.97 -12.72
N THR A 632 -12.05 -5.61 -12.84
CA THR A 632 -12.95 -5.42 -11.70
C THR A 632 -13.28 -6.77 -11.05
N TYR A 633 -13.71 -6.74 -9.80
CA TYR A 633 -14.38 -7.85 -9.14
C TYR A 633 -15.84 -7.50 -8.89
N TYR A 634 -16.71 -8.52 -8.83
CA TYR A 634 -18.10 -8.31 -8.45
C TYR A 634 -18.21 -8.16 -6.93
N SER A 635 -18.44 -6.95 -6.44
CA SER A 635 -18.70 -6.71 -5.02
C SER A 635 -20.12 -7.15 -4.69
N ARG A 636 -20.26 -8.11 -3.78
CA ARG A 636 -21.59 -8.56 -3.31
C ARG A 636 -22.29 -7.49 -2.49
N ASN A 637 -21.52 -6.70 -1.74
CA ASN A 637 -22.01 -5.60 -0.92
C ASN A 637 -22.59 -4.47 -1.81
N ALA A 638 -21.82 -4.05 -2.82
CA ALA A 638 -22.26 -2.99 -3.74
C ALA A 638 -23.11 -3.51 -4.92
N GLY A 639 -23.33 -4.83 -5.05
CA GLY A 639 -24.15 -5.44 -6.11
C GLY A 639 -23.68 -5.18 -7.54
N ARG A 640 -22.40 -4.82 -7.75
CA ARG A 640 -21.84 -4.42 -9.06
C ARG A 640 -20.34 -4.66 -9.12
N ASP A 641 -19.79 -4.58 -10.33
CA ASP A 641 -18.36 -4.65 -10.55
C ASP A 641 -17.64 -3.41 -9.97
N GLN A 642 -16.52 -3.64 -9.28
CA GLN A 642 -15.69 -2.64 -8.61
C GLN A 642 -14.22 -2.85 -8.99
N PRO A 643 -13.43 -1.78 -9.16
CA PRO A 643 -11.98 -1.89 -9.26
C PRO A 643 -11.38 -2.28 -7.91
N PHE A 644 -10.26 -3.01 -7.94
CA PHE A 644 -9.47 -3.25 -6.74
C PHE A 644 -8.75 -1.96 -6.32
N GLY A 645 -8.44 -1.87 -5.03
CA GLY A 645 -7.49 -0.90 -4.50
C GLY A 645 -7.95 0.55 -4.47
N ARG A 646 -9.24 0.80 -4.22
CA ARG A 646 -9.71 2.17 -3.98
C ARG A 646 -9.61 2.48 -2.49
N ALA A 647 -8.83 3.50 -2.16
CA ALA A 647 -8.72 4.01 -0.79
C ALA A 647 -9.95 4.80 -0.38
N SER A 648 -10.19 4.85 0.92
CA SER A 648 -11.06 5.81 1.56
C SER A 648 -10.50 6.21 2.92
N ALA A 649 -10.86 7.39 3.39
CA ALA A 649 -10.57 7.88 4.72
C ALA A 649 -11.76 8.66 5.27
N VAL A 650 -12.02 8.52 6.57
CA VAL A 650 -12.97 9.35 7.33
C VAL A 650 -12.20 10.09 8.42
N PHE A 651 -12.47 11.37 8.60
CA PHE A 651 -11.72 12.23 9.52
C PHE A 651 -12.58 13.39 10.01
N VAL A 652 -12.12 14.06 11.08
CA VAL A 652 -12.79 15.24 11.63
C VAL A 652 -12.62 16.42 10.67
N CYS A 653 -13.68 17.15 10.35
CA CYS A 653 -13.59 18.28 9.41
C CYS A 653 -12.58 19.34 9.89
N GLY A 654 -11.71 19.81 8.99
CA GLY A 654 -10.63 20.76 9.31
C GLY A 654 -9.31 20.10 9.71
N HIS A 655 -9.28 18.77 9.80
CA HIS A 655 -8.11 17.97 10.17
C HIS A 655 -7.55 17.14 9.00
N GLU A 656 -7.93 17.46 7.75
CA GLU A 656 -7.36 16.83 6.55
C GLU A 656 -5.84 17.06 6.38
N GLY A 657 -5.32 18.14 6.98
CA GLY A 657 -3.92 18.53 6.91
C GLY A 657 -3.04 17.98 8.04
N ASP A 658 -3.64 17.20 8.95
CA ASP A 658 -2.96 16.76 10.17
C ASP A 658 -1.89 15.70 9.86
N ARG A 659 -0.77 15.82 10.55
CA ARG A 659 0.38 14.90 10.50
C ARG A 659 0.37 14.02 11.73
N VAL A 660 1.14 12.94 11.70
CA VAL A 660 1.09 11.93 12.77
C VAL A 660 1.46 12.46 14.17
N TRP A 661 2.14 13.60 14.27
CA TRP A 661 2.45 14.25 15.55
C TRP A 661 1.43 15.30 16.01
N ASP A 662 0.47 15.66 15.16
CA ASP A 662 -0.73 16.40 15.53
C ASP A 662 -1.66 15.40 16.23
N ARG A 663 -1.78 15.53 17.56
CA ARG A 663 -2.37 14.53 18.48
C ARG A 663 -3.20 15.16 19.58
N GLU A 664 -3.64 16.39 19.36
CA GLU A 664 -4.51 17.08 20.29
C GLU A 664 -5.82 16.33 20.49
N ASP A 665 -6.43 16.52 21.66
CA ASP A 665 -7.70 15.88 21.95
C ASP A 665 -8.85 16.62 21.27
N LEU A 666 -9.33 16.10 20.14
CA LEU A 666 -10.44 16.67 19.38
C LEU A 666 -11.81 16.46 20.04
N GLY A 667 -11.90 15.62 21.08
CA GLY A 667 -13.17 15.22 21.67
C GLY A 667 -14.11 14.53 20.66
N ARG A 668 -15.42 14.62 20.90
CA ARG A 668 -16.41 14.14 19.93
C ARG A 668 -16.52 15.11 18.76
N PRO A 669 -16.49 14.63 17.51
CA PRO A 669 -16.56 15.50 16.35
C PRO A 669 -17.94 16.16 16.23
N GLY A 670 -17.96 17.42 15.82
CA GLY A 670 -19.18 18.09 15.32
C GLY A 670 -19.43 17.85 13.82
N CYS A 671 -18.39 17.42 13.10
CA CYS A 671 -18.41 17.19 11.66
C CYS A 671 -17.42 16.08 11.30
N LEU A 672 -17.86 15.15 10.46
CA LEU A 672 -17.02 14.15 9.83
C LEU A 672 -17.00 14.37 8.32
N ARG A 673 -15.82 14.20 7.73
CA ARG A 673 -15.61 14.21 6.29
C ARG A 673 -15.05 12.86 5.86
N MET A 674 -15.53 12.37 4.73
CA MET A 674 -15.02 11.16 4.09
C MET A 674 -14.50 11.54 2.71
N VAL A 675 -13.34 11.01 2.34
CA VAL A 675 -12.76 11.13 1.00
C VAL A 675 -12.43 9.74 0.46
N TRP A 676 -12.60 9.53 -0.84
CA TRP A 676 -12.38 8.25 -1.50
C TRP A 676 -12.00 8.42 -2.96
N TYR A 677 -11.35 7.40 -3.53
CA TYR A 677 -11.22 7.33 -4.98
C TYR A 677 -12.46 6.69 -5.60
N GLU A 678 -13.01 7.37 -6.61
CA GLU A 678 -14.02 6.83 -7.50
C GLU A 678 -13.48 5.67 -8.35
N ASN A 679 -14.41 4.99 -9.03
CA ASN A 679 -14.12 3.78 -9.79
C ASN A 679 -13.39 4.04 -11.10
#